data_AF-A0A8S9WJF6-F1
#
_entry.id   AF-A0A8S9WJF6-F1
#
_cell.length_a   1.000
_cell.length_b   1.000
_cell.length_c   1.000
_cell.angle_alpha   90.00
_cell.angle_beta   90.00
_cell.angle_gamma   90.00
#
_symmetry.space_group_name_H-M   'P 1'
#
loop_
_entity.id
_entity.type
_entity.pdbx_description
1 polymer ?
#
loop_
_entity_poly.entity_id
_entity_poly.type
_entity_poly.pdbx_seq_one_letter_code
_entity_poly.pdbx_strand_id
1 'polypeptide(L)'
;MKKKKMNTKNVMLGMAIATVFLVAAVGSASALPDCPAPGNTVITESCELNQNYNVPTGHGYIIGADDITIDGKGHTITGDGCTAAPTIGIYNFDTSHGAFGCGYNNTIIKNLEVKNFCIGIRTGGDYNPYSGQCLLHVTNNTIDNCTVHDNGNPAYAGDSSLGIDLWPCASYNTIKNCEVYNTTGAVSTPPCESGGIAIRLKVASSHNTITDNTVHNNKGPAVLSKAWCTHNRITHNNFYENGEESYTGPTGGIVLRCYKTHSWTIDNNTITDNYGPGIWVGGGWNTIRDNVITGNKNRPSGDIKDGNGISICRCGEGGEGGMNSVIKDNTLCDNENKDIFVLASGYNNTGDENTCDTTWNYDDDGTTGCTYSCFKINGSASKDGNPVDLDKVDISNREYTDKEWTATIDGDYYESFIGARKGPGGLDPDISPNEELLIVGCEEISTHEYNCNVTNHMVVQADIDNGGITKDLTLNHYCLNYYPDYPYYTQEEDNWSGPAVMKACIGHYITPPSQAVLNTTGIANNDPRHAGLLYVDPEGMETTMDYYLHPIGRNYGVFAISDVEDALHRICYWHKLGPGAVPAYGDYSNWLAVRGIHTNKTPTDYSAPYNYEVYGLWVNDPKDPGGIGENSYKTATEFTTDYYILTDDEPVPEWNDKYMSILEPPEHDADITIVAAKPRLAEAITPELMAKPMMLYGVKQLALEKVVKDDESLKIVKAAIDGVNEELVPYDAEFAAVFAKTVPGKPMLVSSENGDYYVVPFNVPVEIKPIKKMPVEIERPKISGLKKLERMKCVADRIERKPIPIEPIRAEKTLVVVLVNAADGSFKEASWVKGPVKYLPVSKIEALKLAVGEVLDELHVVAKKDARDLEVIQQRPTIELVYTDASPYYPDWKVTVNGKVFYVSQDGTVSN
;
A
#
# COMPACT_ATOMS: atom_id res chain seq x y z
N MET A 1 -22.15 -0.76 54.68
CA MET A 1 -20.89 -1.53 54.79
C MET A 1 -20.87 -2.56 53.67
N LYS A 2 -20.32 -2.26 52.49
CA LYS A 2 -18.95 -2.62 52.00
C LYS A 2 -18.61 -4.09 52.30
N LYS A 3 -18.44 -4.99 51.32
CA LYS A 3 -17.61 -4.90 50.10
C LYS A 3 -18.09 -5.81 48.97
N LYS A 4 -18.09 -5.22 47.76
CA LYS A 4 -17.80 -5.81 46.44
C LYS A 4 -16.76 -6.94 46.53
N LYS A 5 -16.98 -8.07 45.85
CA LYS A 5 -15.90 -8.95 45.38
C LYS A 5 -16.04 -9.17 43.88
N MET A 6 -14.89 -9.02 43.24
CA MET A 6 -14.68 -8.63 41.86
C MET A 6 -14.64 -9.86 40.94
N ASN A 7 -15.17 -9.66 39.73
CA ASN A 7 -14.98 -10.49 38.55
C ASN A 7 -13.47 -10.64 38.25
N THR A 8 -12.98 -11.87 38.12
CA THR A 8 -11.58 -12.17 37.78
C THR A 8 -11.57 -12.96 36.47
N LYS A 9 -11.77 -12.23 35.36
CA LYS A 9 -11.21 -12.60 34.06
C LYS A 9 -9.92 -11.79 33.90
N ASN A 10 -8.89 -12.45 33.38
CA ASN A 10 -7.50 -12.01 33.17
C ASN A 10 -6.50 -12.48 34.24
N VAL A 11 -5.38 -13.03 33.74
CA VAL A 11 -4.14 -13.48 34.41
C VAL A 11 -4.04 -14.98 34.73
N MET A 12 -3.68 -15.78 33.71
CA MET A 12 -2.53 -16.72 33.67
C MET A 12 -2.55 -17.42 32.30
N LEU A 13 -1.73 -17.00 31.32
CA LEU A 13 -0.29 -17.26 31.17
C LEU A 13 0.03 -18.71 30.78
N GLY A 14 0.23 -18.90 29.46
CA GLY A 14 1.41 -19.49 28.85
C GLY A 14 2.11 -20.66 29.55
N MET A 15 1.95 -21.85 28.98
CA MET A 15 2.96 -22.91 28.89
C MET A 15 2.39 -24.05 28.05
N ALA A 16 3.01 -24.34 26.90
CA ALA A 16 3.11 -25.65 26.22
C ALA A 16 3.05 -25.61 24.68
N ILE A 17 3.87 -24.78 24.01
CA ILE A 17 4.45 -25.12 22.69
C ILE A 17 5.87 -24.55 22.67
N ALA A 18 6.80 -25.23 23.34
CA ALA A 18 8.21 -24.87 23.35
C ALA A 18 9.06 -26.12 23.57
N THR A 19 8.93 -27.13 22.72
CA THR A 19 9.94 -28.20 22.59
C THR A 19 9.74 -28.94 21.27
N VAL A 20 10.34 -28.44 20.18
CA VAL A 20 11.08 -29.15 19.10
C VAL A 20 11.40 -28.07 18.05
N PHE A 21 12.45 -27.27 18.28
CA PHE A 21 13.24 -26.57 17.26
C PHE A 21 14.43 -25.95 17.99
N LEU A 22 15.46 -26.76 18.21
CA LEU A 22 16.71 -26.28 18.79
C LEU A 22 17.89 -27.08 18.24
N VAL A 23 18.23 -26.81 16.97
CA VAL A 23 19.62 -26.79 16.49
C VAL A 23 19.71 -25.64 15.48
N ALA A 24 19.86 -24.41 15.97
CA ALA A 24 20.41 -23.32 15.18
C ALA A 24 21.77 -23.00 15.78
N ALA A 25 22.82 -23.42 15.08
CA ALA A 25 24.18 -23.07 15.42
C ALA A 25 24.31 -21.54 15.44
N VAL A 26 24.71 -21.00 16.59
CA VAL A 26 25.17 -19.62 16.72
C VAL A 26 26.57 -19.56 16.09
N GLY A 27 26.62 -19.32 14.80
CA GLY A 27 27.83 -18.99 14.05
C GLY A 27 27.75 -17.56 13.53
N SER A 28 28.79 -16.77 13.77
CA SER A 28 29.00 -15.45 13.18
C SER A 28 28.71 -15.49 11.67
N ALA A 29 27.88 -14.59 11.15
CA ALA A 29 27.57 -14.51 9.73
C ALA A 29 28.82 -14.14 8.92
N SER A 30 29.60 -15.14 8.51
CA SER A 30 30.42 -15.04 7.29
C SER A 30 29.46 -15.09 6.11
N ALA A 31 29.66 -14.23 5.11
CA ALA A 31 29.00 -14.39 3.81
C ALA A 31 29.21 -15.82 3.31
N LEU A 32 28.17 -16.43 2.73
CA LEU A 32 28.33 -17.73 2.08
C LEU A 32 29.32 -17.57 0.91
N PRO A 33 30.07 -18.61 0.53
CA PRO A 33 30.88 -18.55 -0.68
C PRO A 33 30.00 -18.36 -1.93
N ASP A 34 30.56 -17.76 -2.98
CA ASP A 34 29.87 -17.62 -4.26
C ASP A 34 29.53 -19.00 -4.85
N CYS A 35 28.31 -19.18 -5.35
CA CYS A 35 27.94 -20.38 -6.08
C CYS A 35 28.75 -20.47 -7.39
N PRO A 36 29.27 -21.66 -7.76
CA PRO A 36 29.88 -21.87 -9.07
C PRO A 36 28.85 -21.64 -10.19
N ALA A 37 29.29 -21.39 -11.42
CA ALA A 37 28.37 -21.23 -12.54
C ALA A 37 27.49 -22.49 -12.74
N PRO A 38 26.16 -22.35 -12.99
CA PRO A 38 25.25 -23.48 -13.22
C PRO A 38 25.44 -24.12 -14.61
N GLY A 39 24.89 -25.32 -14.81
CA GLY A 39 25.05 -26.13 -16.03
C GLY A 39 25.45 -27.58 -15.75
N ASN A 40 24.54 -28.34 -15.12
CA ASN A 40 24.79 -29.65 -14.49
C ASN A 40 25.78 -29.57 -13.31
N THR A 41 25.85 -28.41 -12.65
CA THR A 41 26.79 -28.15 -11.58
C THR A 41 26.27 -28.73 -10.27
N VAL A 42 27.05 -29.62 -9.67
CA VAL A 42 26.72 -30.24 -8.38
C VAL A 42 27.18 -29.34 -7.23
N ILE A 43 26.23 -28.91 -6.40
CA ILE A 43 26.50 -28.09 -5.20
C ILE A 43 26.60 -29.02 -3.99
N THR A 44 27.76 -28.99 -3.32
CA THR A 44 28.06 -29.85 -2.16
C THR A 44 28.28 -29.05 -0.88
N GLU A 45 28.28 -27.72 -0.95
CA GLU A 45 28.39 -26.80 0.17
C GLU A 45 27.43 -25.62 -0.02
N SER A 46 27.03 -24.97 1.08
CA SER A 46 26.12 -23.81 1.00
C SER A 46 26.79 -22.66 0.25
N CYS A 47 26.06 -21.98 -0.63
CA CYS A 47 26.59 -20.90 -1.45
C CYS A 47 25.52 -19.83 -1.76
N GLU A 48 25.97 -18.68 -2.25
CA GLU A 48 25.13 -17.56 -2.68
C GLU A 48 25.43 -17.14 -4.12
N LEU A 49 24.41 -16.77 -4.89
CA LEU A 49 24.62 -16.19 -6.22
C LEU A 49 25.09 -14.73 -6.08
N ASN A 50 25.97 -14.33 -7.00
CA ASN A 50 26.47 -12.95 -7.09
C ASN A 50 26.12 -12.27 -8.43
N GLN A 51 25.44 -13.00 -9.33
CA GLN A 51 25.01 -12.53 -10.64
C GLN A 51 23.92 -13.44 -11.20
N ASN A 52 23.27 -12.98 -12.28
CA ASN A 52 22.34 -13.78 -13.07
C ASN A 52 23.11 -14.74 -13.99
N TYR A 53 22.55 -15.93 -14.22
CA TYR A 53 23.14 -16.97 -15.06
C TYR A 53 22.21 -17.42 -16.18
N ASN A 54 22.80 -17.64 -17.36
CA ASN A 54 22.16 -18.32 -18.47
C ASN A 54 22.77 -19.72 -18.62
N VAL A 55 21.93 -20.74 -18.66
CA VAL A 55 22.30 -22.15 -18.75
C VAL A 55 21.99 -22.64 -20.16
N PRO A 56 22.98 -22.65 -21.08
CA PRO A 56 22.73 -22.95 -22.49
C PRO A 56 22.42 -24.42 -22.76
N THR A 57 22.80 -25.34 -21.85
CA THR A 57 22.50 -26.77 -21.95
C THR A 57 22.48 -27.42 -20.57
N GLY A 58 21.53 -28.32 -20.32
CA GLY A 58 21.48 -29.17 -19.13
C GLY A 58 20.65 -28.61 -17.98
N HIS A 59 20.83 -29.18 -16.80
CA HIS A 59 20.22 -28.68 -15.57
C HIS A 59 20.93 -27.40 -15.10
N GLY A 60 20.28 -26.56 -14.28
CA GLY A 60 20.95 -25.46 -13.61
C GLY A 60 21.89 -25.99 -12.52
N TYR A 61 21.41 -26.05 -11.29
CA TYR A 61 22.12 -26.68 -10.18
C TYR A 61 21.55 -28.05 -9.84
N ILE A 62 22.45 -28.97 -9.47
CA ILE A 62 22.13 -30.28 -8.91
C ILE A 62 22.55 -30.24 -7.44
N ILE A 63 21.65 -30.56 -6.52
CA ILE A 63 22.01 -30.66 -5.11
C ILE A 63 22.76 -31.97 -4.89
N GLY A 64 23.94 -31.89 -4.27
CA GLY A 64 24.86 -33.02 -4.05
C GLY A 64 25.20 -33.30 -2.60
N ALA A 65 24.56 -32.63 -1.63
CA ALA A 65 24.78 -32.85 -0.21
C ALA A 65 23.55 -32.47 0.63
N ASP A 66 23.42 -33.11 1.79
CA ASP A 66 22.47 -32.71 2.84
C ASP A 66 22.93 -31.40 3.51
N ASP A 67 22.02 -30.73 4.22
CA ASP A 67 22.33 -29.57 5.08
C ASP A 67 22.97 -28.36 4.36
N ILE A 68 22.60 -28.13 3.09
CA ILE A 68 23.10 -26.99 2.30
C ILE A 68 22.03 -25.96 1.97
N THR A 69 22.47 -24.71 1.78
CA THR A 69 21.65 -23.60 1.31
C THR A 69 22.16 -23.10 -0.05
N ILE A 70 21.26 -22.96 -1.02
CA ILE A 70 21.47 -22.19 -2.24
C ILE A 70 20.67 -20.90 -2.11
N ASP A 71 21.35 -19.78 -1.91
CA ASP A 71 20.74 -18.44 -1.79
C ASP A 71 20.91 -17.65 -3.08
N GLY A 72 19.82 -17.39 -3.80
CA GLY A 72 19.84 -16.63 -5.04
C GLY A 72 20.13 -15.14 -4.85
N LYS A 73 19.95 -14.56 -3.66
CA LYS A 73 20.06 -13.10 -3.42
C LYS A 73 19.28 -12.21 -4.41
N GLY A 74 18.18 -12.72 -4.96
CA GLY A 74 17.37 -12.06 -5.99
C GLY A 74 17.91 -12.22 -7.41
N HIS A 75 18.94 -13.05 -7.63
CA HIS A 75 19.46 -13.36 -8.96
C HIS A 75 18.66 -14.45 -9.67
N THR A 76 18.82 -14.48 -10.99
CA THR A 76 18.09 -15.37 -11.89
C THR A 76 18.96 -16.50 -12.42
N ILE A 77 18.39 -17.70 -12.56
CA ILE A 77 18.89 -18.78 -13.40
C ILE A 77 17.92 -19.00 -14.56
N THR A 78 18.40 -18.80 -15.78
CA THR A 78 17.61 -18.91 -17.02
C THR A 78 18.09 -20.11 -17.84
N GLY A 79 17.20 -21.04 -18.15
CA GLY A 79 17.47 -22.15 -19.07
C GLY A 79 17.32 -21.76 -20.55
N ASP A 80 17.66 -22.69 -21.44
CA ASP A 80 17.52 -22.56 -22.90
C ASP A 80 16.13 -22.96 -23.42
N GLY A 81 15.20 -23.23 -22.51
CA GLY A 81 13.87 -23.78 -22.79
C GLY A 81 13.82 -25.29 -22.60
N CYS A 82 12.64 -25.84 -22.85
CA CYS A 82 12.41 -27.26 -22.65
C CYS A 82 12.58 -28.07 -23.94
N THR A 83 13.48 -29.06 -23.93
CA THR A 83 13.76 -29.98 -25.05
C THR A 83 13.24 -31.40 -24.76
N ALA A 84 13.49 -32.36 -25.66
CA ALA A 84 13.05 -33.75 -25.47
C ALA A 84 13.65 -34.44 -24.23
N ALA A 85 14.81 -33.97 -23.74
CA ALA A 85 15.37 -34.38 -22.46
C ALA A 85 15.05 -33.28 -21.42
N PRO A 86 14.37 -33.62 -20.31
CA PRO A 86 13.90 -32.60 -19.39
C PRO A 86 15.06 -31.90 -18.68
N THR A 87 15.19 -30.59 -18.93
CA THR A 87 16.08 -29.70 -18.19
C THR A 87 15.41 -29.21 -16.91
N ILE A 88 16.18 -29.03 -15.85
CA ILE A 88 15.65 -28.70 -14.52
C ILE A 88 16.47 -27.56 -13.95
N GLY A 89 15.84 -26.50 -13.48
CA GLY A 89 16.54 -25.33 -12.93
C GLY A 89 17.32 -25.68 -11.66
N ILE A 90 16.62 -26.19 -10.64
CA ILE A 90 17.25 -26.77 -9.44
C ILE A 90 16.80 -28.21 -9.27
N TYR A 91 17.75 -29.14 -9.29
CA TYR A 91 17.50 -30.57 -9.27
C TYR A 91 18.05 -31.23 -8.02
N ASN A 92 17.16 -31.52 -7.06
CA ASN A 92 17.48 -32.31 -5.87
C ASN A 92 17.10 -33.78 -6.08
N PHE A 93 17.89 -34.45 -6.91
CA PHE A 93 17.83 -35.89 -7.13
C PHE A 93 19.12 -36.36 -7.77
N ASP A 94 19.73 -37.38 -7.20
CA ASP A 94 20.96 -37.98 -7.69
C ASP A 94 20.71 -39.46 -7.95
N THR A 95 20.92 -39.91 -9.19
CA THR A 95 20.73 -41.31 -9.60
C THR A 95 21.73 -42.26 -8.95
N SER A 96 22.83 -41.73 -8.41
CA SER A 96 23.85 -42.51 -7.68
C SER A 96 23.55 -42.65 -6.19
N HIS A 97 22.58 -41.90 -5.67
CA HIS A 97 22.19 -41.89 -4.27
C HIS A 97 20.95 -42.77 -4.06
N GLY A 98 21.06 -43.90 -3.34
CA GLY A 98 19.96 -44.87 -3.22
C GLY A 98 19.94 -45.94 -4.31
N ALA A 99 18.93 -46.81 -4.29
CA ALA A 99 18.82 -47.94 -5.22
C ALA A 99 18.27 -47.53 -6.59
N PHE A 100 17.37 -46.54 -6.63
CA PHE A 100 16.80 -45.99 -7.86
C PHE A 100 17.06 -44.48 -8.04
N GLY A 101 17.89 -43.90 -7.17
CA GLY A 101 18.18 -42.47 -7.10
C GLY A 101 17.38 -41.77 -6.01
N CYS A 102 17.96 -40.75 -5.40
CA CYS A 102 17.43 -40.07 -4.22
C CYS A 102 18.03 -38.67 -4.14
N GLY A 103 17.24 -37.69 -3.72
CA GLY A 103 17.74 -36.38 -3.34
C GLY A 103 18.36 -36.35 -1.96
N TYR A 104 18.69 -35.14 -1.53
CA TYR A 104 19.31 -34.83 -0.25
C TYR A 104 18.30 -34.10 0.66
N ASN A 105 18.52 -34.21 1.97
CA ASN A 105 17.66 -33.72 3.04
C ASN A 105 18.16 -32.39 3.62
N ASN A 106 17.28 -31.69 4.34
CA ASN A 106 17.59 -30.44 5.05
C ASN A 106 18.19 -29.35 4.13
N THR A 107 17.81 -29.34 2.86
CA THR A 107 18.30 -28.37 1.87
C THR A 107 17.41 -27.15 1.84
N ILE A 108 17.99 -25.96 1.60
CA ILE A 108 17.26 -24.71 1.49
C ILE A 108 17.57 -24.08 0.14
N ILE A 109 16.53 -23.81 -0.66
CA ILE A 109 16.60 -23.03 -1.89
C ILE A 109 15.83 -21.75 -1.62
N LYS A 110 16.47 -20.58 -1.73
CA LYS A 110 15.80 -19.32 -1.41
C LYS A 110 16.24 -18.10 -2.22
N ASN A 111 15.40 -17.07 -2.26
CA ASN A 111 15.67 -15.77 -2.90
C ASN A 111 16.12 -15.92 -4.35
N LEU A 112 15.52 -16.82 -5.13
CA LEU A 112 16.01 -17.23 -6.44
C LEU A 112 14.90 -17.15 -7.49
N GLU A 113 15.20 -16.54 -8.63
CA GLU A 113 14.35 -16.59 -9.82
C GLU A 113 14.80 -17.74 -10.74
N VAL A 114 13.88 -18.60 -11.17
CA VAL A 114 14.15 -19.77 -12.02
C VAL A 114 13.18 -19.81 -13.19
N LYS A 115 13.70 -19.72 -14.43
CA LYS A 115 12.86 -19.68 -15.64
C LYS A 115 13.43 -20.40 -16.85
N ASN A 116 12.56 -20.68 -17.82
CA ASN A 116 12.89 -21.31 -19.11
C ASN A 116 13.53 -22.71 -18.98
N PHE A 117 13.06 -23.54 -18.04
CA PHE A 117 13.42 -24.96 -17.95
C PHE A 117 12.22 -25.85 -18.29
N CYS A 118 12.41 -27.15 -18.49
CA CYS A 118 11.28 -28.09 -18.50
C CYS A 118 10.59 -28.16 -17.13
N ILE A 119 11.40 -28.25 -16.06
CA ILE A 119 10.93 -28.12 -14.68
C ILE A 119 11.72 -27.01 -13.99
N GLY A 120 11.05 -26.12 -13.28
CA GLY A 120 11.73 -25.09 -12.49
C GLY A 120 12.57 -25.71 -11.35
N ILE A 121 11.91 -26.28 -10.34
CA ILE A 121 12.56 -26.89 -9.17
C ILE A 121 12.01 -28.30 -8.94
N ARG A 122 12.87 -29.29 -8.73
CA ARG A 122 12.46 -30.66 -8.42
C ARG A 122 13.19 -31.21 -7.21
N THR A 123 12.45 -31.90 -6.34
CA THR A 123 12.99 -32.72 -5.25
C THR A 123 12.32 -34.09 -5.28
N GLY A 124 13.07 -35.17 -5.11
CA GLY A 124 12.52 -36.53 -5.18
C GLY A 124 13.28 -37.54 -4.32
N GLY A 125 12.56 -38.49 -3.73
CA GLY A 125 13.12 -39.61 -2.98
C GLY A 125 13.29 -40.89 -3.83
N ASP A 126 13.73 -41.95 -3.15
CA ASP A 126 14.00 -43.26 -3.78
C ASP A 126 12.71 -44.07 -3.85
N TYR A 127 12.14 -44.15 -5.05
CA TYR A 127 10.92 -44.89 -5.34
C TYR A 127 11.22 -46.11 -6.19
N ASN A 128 10.81 -47.29 -5.72
CA ASN A 128 10.89 -48.52 -6.50
C ASN A 128 9.63 -48.67 -7.37
N PRO A 129 9.74 -48.54 -8.71
CA PRO A 129 8.58 -48.63 -9.59
C PRO A 129 8.00 -50.04 -9.71
N TYR A 130 8.76 -51.07 -9.33
CA TYR A 130 8.33 -52.48 -9.43
C TYR A 130 7.54 -52.92 -8.21
N SER A 131 7.95 -52.51 -7.01
CA SER A 131 7.22 -52.82 -5.76
C SER A 131 6.19 -51.76 -5.40
N GLY A 132 6.27 -50.57 -6.00
CA GLY A 132 5.41 -49.44 -5.66
C GLY A 132 5.70 -48.86 -4.27
N GLN A 133 6.92 -49.01 -3.76
CA GLN A 133 7.29 -48.60 -2.41
C GLN A 133 8.33 -47.48 -2.43
N CYS A 134 8.21 -46.56 -1.47
CA CYS A 134 9.29 -45.64 -1.11
C CYS A 134 10.35 -46.39 -0.31
N LEU A 135 11.57 -46.40 -0.81
CA LEU A 135 12.74 -46.96 -0.13
C LEU A 135 13.40 -45.90 0.76
N LEU A 136 13.49 -44.67 0.26
CA LEU A 136 14.00 -43.51 0.99
C LEU A 136 13.12 -42.29 0.69
N HIS A 137 12.79 -41.55 1.74
CA HIS A 137 12.13 -40.27 1.61
C HIS A 137 13.15 -39.15 1.61
N VAL A 138 12.91 -38.16 0.76
CA VAL A 138 13.62 -36.88 0.82
C VAL A 138 12.79 -35.91 1.63
N THR A 139 13.40 -35.37 2.68
CA THR A 139 12.70 -34.72 3.79
C THR A 139 13.35 -33.43 4.24
N ASN A 140 12.53 -32.59 4.90
CA ASN A 140 12.94 -31.32 5.51
C ASN A 140 13.57 -30.32 4.54
N ASN A 141 13.29 -30.42 3.24
CA ASN A 141 13.74 -29.41 2.29
C ASN A 141 12.79 -28.22 2.31
N THR A 142 13.36 -27.04 2.10
CA THR A 142 12.63 -25.77 2.06
C THR A 142 12.90 -25.06 0.74
N ILE A 143 11.83 -24.67 0.05
CA ILE A 143 11.85 -23.71 -1.06
C ILE A 143 11.18 -22.44 -0.53
N ASP A 144 11.92 -21.33 -0.45
CA ASP A 144 11.50 -20.10 0.26
C ASP A 144 11.79 -18.85 -0.56
N ASN A 145 10.79 -17.98 -0.79
CA ASN A 145 11.00 -16.71 -1.47
C ASN A 145 11.64 -16.87 -2.88
N CYS A 146 11.08 -17.78 -3.67
CA CYS A 146 11.54 -18.05 -5.04
C CYS A 146 10.46 -17.68 -6.06
N THR A 147 10.89 -17.15 -7.21
CA THR A 147 10.02 -16.89 -8.36
C THR A 147 10.30 -17.94 -9.43
N VAL A 148 9.32 -18.78 -9.76
CA VAL A 148 9.49 -19.92 -10.67
C VAL A 148 8.50 -19.80 -11.82
N HIS A 149 8.98 -19.45 -13.02
CA HIS A 149 8.06 -19.08 -14.10
C HIS A 149 8.56 -19.40 -15.51
N ASP A 150 7.65 -19.30 -16.49
CA ASP A 150 7.92 -19.54 -17.91
C ASP A 150 8.60 -20.92 -18.14
N ASN A 151 8.18 -21.92 -17.37
CA ASN A 151 8.71 -23.29 -17.45
C ASN A 151 7.78 -24.21 -18.24
N GLY A 152 8.36 -25.25 -18.82
CA GLY A 152 7.66 -26.26 -19.60
C GLY A 152 7.73 -26.04 -21.12
N ASN A 153 6.98 -26.86 -21.87
CA ASN A 153 6.87 -26.75 -23.32
C ASN A 153 5.43 -27.04 -23.78
N PRO A 154 4.81 -26.15 -24.58
CA PRO A 154 3.43 -26.35 -25.05
C PRO A 154 3.29 -27.50 -26.06
N ALA A 155 4.38 -27.98 -26.66
CA ALA A 155 4.39 -29.09 -27.62
C ALA A 155 4.69 -30.45 -26.99
N TYR A 156 5.29 -30.50 -25.79
CA TYR A 156 5.62 -31.76 -25.13
C TYR A 156 4.50 -32.19 -24.17
N ALA A 157 3.89 -33.32 -24.50
CA ALA A 157 2.94 -34.00 -23.65
C ALA A 157 3.67 -34.78 -22.56
N GLY A 158 3.15 -34.76 -21.33
CA GLY A 158 3.58 -35.65 -20.25
C GLY A 158 4.14 -34.94 -19.03
N ASP A 159 4.83 -35.71 -18.20
CA ASP A 159 5.09 -35.42 -16.78
C ASP A 159 6.30 -34.52 -16.52
N SER A 160 6.77 -33.83 -17.56
CA SER A 160 8.05 -33.12 -17.63
C SER A 160 7.94 -31.61 -17.84
N SER A 161 6.74 -31.03 -17.84
CA SER A 161 6.54 -29.58 -17.99
C SER A 161 5.86 -29.01 -16.74
N LEU A 162 6.64 -28.51 -15.77
CA LEU A 162 6.20 -28.20 -14.40
C LEU A 162 6.91 -26.97 -13.79
N GLY A 163 6.30 -26.32 -12.79
CA GLY A 163 6.97 -25.31 -11.97
C GLY A 163 7.85 -25.96 -10.90
N ILE A 164 7.24 -26.35 -9.78
CA ILE A 164 7.85 -27.04 -8.64
C ILE A 164 7.31 -28.48 -8.56
N ASP A 165 8.19 -29.46 -8.49
CA ASP A 165 7.84 -30.88 -8.49
C ASP A 165 8.38 -31.60 -7.25
N LEU A 166 7.49 -31.95 -6.33
CA LEU A 166 7.71 -32.93 -5.27
C LEU A 166 7.52 -34.33 -5.87
N TRP A 167 8.56 -34.76 -6.57
CA TRP A 167 8.66 -36.05 -7.26
C TRP A 167 8.70 -37.21 -6.23
N PRO A 168 8.37 -38.47 -6.61
CA PRO A 168 8.08 -39.58 -5.70
C PRO A 168 8.84 -39.59 -4.38
N CYS A 169 8.14 -39.84 -3.28
CA CYS A 169 8.72 -39.96 -1.94
C CYS A 169 9.37 -38.67 -1.38
N ALA A 170 9.07 -37.49 -1.94
CA ALA A 170 9.39 -36.21 -1.33
C ALA A 170 8.36 -35.89 -0.23
N SER A 171 8.72 -36.06 1.04
CA SER A 171 7.82 -35.93 2.20
C SER A 171 8.37 -34.97 3.24
N TYR A 172 7.53 -34.34 4.07
CA TYR A 172 8.00 -33.39 5.10
C TYR A 172 8.77 -32.17 4.55
N ASN A 173 8.47 -31.74 3.33
CA ASN A 173 9.08 -30.55 2.72
C ASN A 173 8.17 -29.33 2.85
N THR A 174 8.75 -28.15 2.76
CA THR A 174 8.03 -26.86 2.83
C THR A 174 8.27 -26.05 1.55
N ILE A 175 7.19 -25.56 0.95
CA ILE A 175 7.21 -24.56 -0.12
C ILE A 175 6.53 -23.32 0.42
N LYS A 176 7.24 -22.20 0.50
CA LYS A 176 6.68 -20.98 1.09
C LYS A 176 7.19 -19.68 0.49
N ASN A 177 6.38 -18.63 0.58
CA ASN A 177 6.72 -17.30 0.06
C ASN A 177 7.10 -17.31 -1.43
N CYS A 178 6.71 -18.32 -2.20
CA CYS A 178 7.07 -18.44 -3.60
C CYS A 178 6.01 -17.84 -4.50
N GLU A 179 6.45 -17.40 -5.68
CA GLU A 179 5.60 -17.01 -6.79
C GLU A 179 5.80 -17.99 -7.95
N VAL A 180 4.74 -18.64 -8.44
CA VAL A 180 4.84 -19.66 -9.50
C VAL A 180 3.82 -19.39 -10.62
N TYR A 181 4.30 -19.09 -11.83
CA TYR A 181 3.39 -18.68 -12.91
C TYR A 181 3.87 -19.04 -14.32
N ASN A 182 2.99 -18.91 -15.31
CA ASN A 182 3.27 -19.19 -16.73
C ASN A 182 3.87 -20.58 -17.00
N THR A 183 3.56 -21.58 -16.16
CA THR A 183 3.96 -22.96 -16.46
C THR A 183 3.10 -23.50 -17.60
N THR A 184 3.73 -23.94 -18.68
CA THR A 184 3.04 -24.44 -19.87
C THR A 184 3.26 -25.95 -20.08
N GLY A 185 2.49 -26.56 -20.98
CA GLY A 185 2.53 -28.00 -21.23
C GLY A 185 1.55 -28.46 -22.31
N ALA A 186 1.76 -29.65 -22.85
CA ALA A 186 0.77 -30.32 -23.71
C ALA A 186 -0.01 -31.40 -22.95
N VAL A 187 -1.18 -31.72 -23.48
CA VAL A 187 -2.07 -32.76 -22.94
C VAL A 187 -1.48 -34.14 -23.22
N SER A 188 -1.43 -34.98 -22.19
CA SER A 188 -0.99 -36.38 -22.28
C SER A 188 -2.16 -37.35 -22.26
N THR A 189 -1.92 -38.62 -22.60
CA THR A 189 -2.89 -39.70 -22.42
C THR A 189 -2.28 -40.76 -21.48
N PRO A 190 -2.89 -41.04 -20.31
CA PRO A 190 -4.13 -40.45 -19.80
C PRO A 190 -3.94 -38.98 -19.36
N PRO A 191 -4.98 -38.12 -19.46
CA PRO A 191 -4.89 -36.67 -19.20
C PRO A 191 -4.32 -36.28 -17.84
N CYS A 192 -4.41 -37.16 -16.84
CA CYS A 192 -3.86 -36.95 -15.50
C CYS A 192 -2.32 -36.91 -15.40
N GLU A 193 -1.60 -37.02 -16.52
CA GLU A 193 -0.14 -36.79 -16.57
C GLU A 193 0.24 -35.53 -17.37
N SER A 194 -0.72 -34.71 -17.76
CA SER A 194 -0.46 -33.56 -18.63
C SER A 194 0.40 -32.51 -17.94
N GLY A 195 1.15 -31.75 -18.74
CA GLY A 195 2.05 -30.70 -18.25
C GLY A 195 1.31 -29.43 -17.83
N GLY A 196 2.05 -28.34 -17.61
CA GLY A 196 1.49 -27.04 -17.25
C GLY A 196 1.10 -26.90 -15.78
N ILE A 197 1.49 -27.85 -14.93
CA ILE A 197 1.17 -27.84 -13.49
C ILE A 197 2.20 -26.97 -12.77
N ALA A 198 1.73 -25.99 -11.99
CA ALA A 198 2.62 -25.16 -11.19
C ALA A 198 3.32 -25.97 -10.09
N ILE A 199 2.58 -26.53 -9.14
CA ILE A 199 3.13 -27.32 -8.04
C ILE A 199 2.57 -28.75 -8.09
N ARG A 200 3.45 -29.74 -8.18
CA ARG A 200 3.05 -31.15 -8.25
C ARG A 200 3.55 -31.95 -7.05
N LEU A 201 2.67 -32.78 -6.49
CA LEU A 201 3.03 -33.85 -5.54
C LEU A 201 2.74 -35.21 -6.16
N LYS A 202 3.78 -36.01 -6.40
CA LYS A 202 3.66 -37.28 -7.10
C LYS A 202 4.09 -38.42 -6.19
N VAL A 203 3.29 -39.50 -6.13
CA VAL A 203 3.61 -40.82 -5.53
C VAL A 203 4.14 -40.74 -4.09
N ALA A 204 3.23 -40.91 -3.13
CA ALA A 204 3.54 -40.97 -1.71
C ALA A 204 4.31 -39.76 -1.13
N SER A 205 4.33 -38.63 -1.85
CA SER A 205 4.80 -37.33 -1.34
C SER A 205 3.81 -36.80 -0.29
N SER A 206 4.10 -37.08 0.98
CA SER A 206 3.17 -36.90 2.11
C SER A 206 3.76 -35.97 3.18
N HIS A 207 2.91 -35.41 4.05
CA HIS A 207 3.35 -34.51 5.14
C HIS A 207 4.08 -33.23 4.69
N ASN A 208 3.90 -32.80 3.45
CA ASN A 208 4.46 -31.55 2.95
C ASN A 208 3.54 -30.36 3.33
N THR A 209 4.15 -29.18 3.43
CA THR A 209 3.45 -27.91 3.67
C THR A 209 3.66 -26.96 2.49
N ILE A 210 2.58 -26.43 1.95
CA ILE A 210 2.57 -25.38 0.93
C ILE A 210 1.90 -24.17 1.57
N THR A 211 2.65 -23.10 1.86
CA THR A 211 2.13 -21.94 2.61
C THR A 211 2.60 -20.60 2.11
N ASP A 212 1.77 -19.56 2.18
CA ASP A 212 2.18 -18.18 1.85
C ASP A 212 2.71 -18.02 0.41
N ASN A 213 2.19 -18.80 -0.55
CA ASN A 213 2.60 -18.73 -1.95
C ASN A 213 1.55 -18.04 -2.83
N THR A 214 2.01 -17.41 -3.90
CA THR A 214 1.19 -16.89 -5.01
C THR A 214 1.38 -17.79 -6.22
N VAL A 215 0.31 -18.38 -6.77
CA VAL A 215 0.41 -19.29 -7.93
C VAL A 215 -0.67 -18.94 -8.95
N HIS A 216 -0.27 -18.54 -10.15
CA HIS A 216 -1.21 -17.99 -11.11
C HIS A 216 -0.81 -18.17 -12.57
N ASN A 217 -1.76 -17.98 -13.50
CA ASN A 217 -1.49 -17.99 -14.95
C ASN A 217 -0.75 -19.24 -15.46
N ASN A 218 -1.01 -20.39 -14.82
CA ASN A 218 -0.47 -21.67 -15.27
C ASN A 218 -1.47 -22.36 -16.18
N LYS A 219 -0.99 -23.06 -17.21
CA LYS A 219 -1.86 -23.74 -18.18
C LYS A 219 -2.68 -24.88 -17.58
N GLY A 220 -2.10 -25.56 -16.59
CA GLY A 220 -2.74 -26.59 -15.76
C GLY A 220 -3.14 -26.03 -14.38
N PRO A 221 -3.32 -26.89 -13.37
CA PRO A 221 -3.73 -26.43 -12.05
C PRO A 221 -2.59 -25.80 -11.25
N ALA A 222 -2.95 -25.00 -10.24
CA ALA A 222 -2.01 -24.40 -9.30
C ALA A 222 -1.27 -25.49 -8.50
N VAL A 223 -2.04 -26.41 -7.90
CA VAL A 223 -1.52 -27.58 -7.18
C VAL A 223 -2.16 -28.85 -7.71
N LEU A 224 -1.36 -29.87 -8.03
CA LEU A 224 -1.87 -31.20 -8.36
C LEU A 224 -1.17 -32.27 -7.54
N SER A 225 -1.97 -33.11 -6.89
CA SER A 225 -1.46 -34.34 -6.28
C SER A 225 -1.84 -35.58 -7.09
N LYS A 226 -0.97 -36.58 -7.08
CA LYS A 226 -1.17 -37.85 -7.79
C LYS A 226 -0.57 -39.01 -7.02
N ALA A 227 -1.28 -40.14 -7.03
CA ALA A 227 -0.85 -41.42 -6.48
C ALA A 227 -0.50 -41.38 -4.98
N TRP A 228 -1.53 -41.41 -4.12
CA TRP A 228 -1.40 -41.78 -2.71
C TRP A 228 -0.64 -40.75 -1.84
N CYS A 229 -0.65 -39.48 -2.23
CA CYS A 229 -0.13 -38.39 -1.41
C CYS A 229 -1.10 -38.11 -0.26
N THR A 230 -0.62 -38.17 0.99
CA THR A 230 -1.48 -38.05 2.19
C THR A 230 -0.94 -37.06 3.20
N HIS A 231 -1.79 -36.57 4.10
CA HIS A 231 -1.37 -35.74 5.23
C HIS A 231 -0.61 -34.47 4.86
N ASN A 232 -0.80 -33.94 3.65
CA ASN A 232 -0.21 -32.67 3.24
C ASN A 232 -1.11 -31.51 3.70
N ARG A 233 -0.49 -30.35 3.89
CA ARG A 233 -1.17 -29.11 4.28
C ARG A 233 -0.96 -28.02 3.22
N ILE A 234 -2.05 -27.37 2.81
CA ILE A 234 -2.03 -26.19 1.94
C ILE A 234 -2.71 -25.05 2.70
N THR A 235 -2.00 -23.96 2.97
CA THR A 235 -2.52 -22.90 3.85
C THR A 235 -2.01 -21.50 3.53
N HIS A 236 -2.81 -20.44 3.69
CA HIS A 236 -2.38 -19.05 3.46
C HIS A 236 -1.83 -18.79 2.04
N ASN A 237 -2.30 -19.49 1.01
CA ASN A 237 -1.86 -19.25 -0.37
C ASN A 237 -2.90 -18.46 -1.17
N ASN A 238 -2.43 -17.79 -2.22
CA ASN A 238 -3.25 -17.14 -3.24
C ASN A 238 -3.12 -17.89 -4.59
N PHE A 239 -4.22 -18.46 -5.08
CA PHE A 239 -4.27 -19.27 -6.30
C PHE A 239 -5.27 -18.71 -7.30
N TYR A 240 -4.81 -18.05 -8.37
CA TYR A 240 -5.71 -17.39 -9.32
C TYR A 240 -5.38 -17.60 -10.79
N GLU A 241 -6.38 -17.55 -11.67
CA GLU A 241 -6.20 -17.63 -13.12
C GLU A 241 -5.42 -18.88 -13.59
N ASN A 242 -5.51 -20.00 -12.85
CA ASN A 242 -4.89 -21.25 -13.27
C ASN A 242 -5.85 -22.08 -14.13
N GLY A 243 -5.29 -22.76 -15.12
CA GLY A 243 -6.02 -23.41 -16.19
C GLY A 243 -6.26 -22.48 -17.38
N GLU A 244 -6.41 -23.07 -18.56
CA GLU A 244 -6.84 -22.36 -19.77
C GLU A 244 -8.14 -22.99 -20.28
N GLU A 245 -9.04 -22.17 -20.84
CA GLU A 245 -10.33 -22.61 -21.40
C GLU A 245 -10.18 -23.76 -22.42
N SER A 246 -9.17 -23.63 -23.30
CA SER A 246 -8.92 -24.58 -24.40
C SER A 246 -8.12 -25.82 -23.99
N TYR A 247 -7.51 -25.81 -22.79
CA TYR A 247 -6.72 -26.94 -22.33
C TYR A 247 -7.63 -28.11 -22.01
N THR A 248 -7.25 -29.35 -22.35
CA THR A 248 -8.09 -30.55 -22.09
C THR A 248 -7.53 -31.47 -21.01
N GLY A 249 -6.36 -31.12 -20.46
CA GLY A 249 -5.82 -31.74 -19.24
C GLY A 249 -6.54 -31.28 -17.97
N PRO A 250 -6.10 -31.74 -16.78
CA PRO A 250 -6.62 -31.26 -15.51
C PRO A 250 -6.32 -29.77 -15.35
N THR A 251 -7.25 -29.04 -14.74
CA THR A 251 -7.13 -27.63 -14.37
C THR A 251 -7.86 -27.36 -13.05
N GLY A 252 -7.76 -26.14 -12.53
CA GLY A 252 -8.36 -25.67 -11.28
C GLY A 252 -7.31 -25.08 -10.34
N GLY A 253 -7.73 -24.65 -9.16
CA GLY A 253 -6.80 -24.20 -8.12
C GLY A 253 -6.03 -25.40 -7.53
N ILE A 254 -6.68 -26.14 -6.64
CA ILE A 254 -6.12 -27.30 -5.94
C ILE A 254 -6.77 -28.59 -6.44
N VAL A 255 -5.99 -29.50 -7.02
CA VAL A 255 -6.49 -30.77 -7.57
C VAL A 255 -5.91 -31.97 -6.82
N LEU A 256 -6.71 -32.56 -5.92
CA LEU A 256 -6.42 -33.80 -5.20
C LEU A 256 -6.85 -35.03 -6.01
N ARG A 257 -6.14 -35.33 -7.11
CA ARG A 257 -6.60 -36.17 -8.23
C ARG A 257 -7.05 -37.60 -7.89
N CYS A 258 -6.26 -38.33 -7.10
CA CYS A 258 -6.40 -39.79 -6.97
C CYS A 258 -7.25 -40.18 -5.75
N TYR A 259 -7.99 -41.29 -5.83
CA TYR A 259 -8.87 -41.70 -4.71
C TYR A 259 -8.13 -42.09 -3.42
N LYS A 260 -6.85 -42.46 -3.54
CA LYS A 260 -5.95 -42.71 -2.40
C LYS A 260 -5.23 -41.45 -1.90
N THR A 261 -5.46 -40.30 -2.53
CA THR A 261 -5.01 -39.01 -2.00
C THR A 261 -6.01 -38.56 -0.96
N HIS A 262 -5.68 -38.72 0.32
CA HIS A 262 -6.62 -38.49 1.42
C HIS A 262 -5.94 -37.81 2.62
N SER A 263 -6.75 -37.37 3.58
CA SER A 263 -6.26 -36.77 4.83
C SER A 263 -5.47 -35.47 4.65
N TRP A 264 -5.84 -34.66 3.67
CA TRP A 264 -5.27 -33.33 3.48
C TRP A 264 -5.92 -32.30 4.38
N THR A 265 -5.17 -31.27 4.73
CA THR A 265 -5.70 -30.05 5.37
C THR A 265 -5.53 -28.89 4.41
N ILE A 266 -6.63 -28.29 3.97
CA ILE A 266 -6.66 -27.12 3.10
C ILE A 266 -7.34 -26.00 3.90
N ASP A 267 -6.57 -25.02 4.37
CA ASP A 267 -7.13 -23.94 5.18
C ASP A 267 -6.56 -22.55 4.94
N ASN A 268 -7.38 -21.49 5.06
CA ASN A 268 -6.94 -20.10 4.92
C ASN A 268 -6.36 -19.77 3.54
N ASN A 269 -6.88 -20.34 2.44
CA ASN A 269 -6.41 -19.99 1.09
C ASN A 269 -7.43 -19.12 0.35
N THR A 270 -6.92 -18.25 -0.53
CA THR A 270 -7.70 -17.48 -1.50
C THR A 270 -7.55 -18.14 -2.87
N ILE A 271 -8.66 -18.53 -3.51
CA ILE A 271 -8.66 -19.34 -4.74
C ILE A 271 -9.66 -18.73 -5.73
N THR A 272 -9.19 -17.99 -6.74
CA THR A 272 -10.07 -17.19 -7.60
C THR A 272 -9.88 -17.43 -9.09
N ASP A 273 -10.93 -17.28 -9.90
CA ASP A 273 -10.82 -17.15 -11.37
C ASP A 273 -10.10 -18.29 -12.11
N ASN A 274 -10.04 -19.48 -11.53
CA ASN A 274 -9.40 -20.62 -12.17
C ASN A 274 -10.36 -21.26 -13.18
N TYR A 275 -9.85 -21.76 -14.30
CA TYR A 275 -10.64 -22.61 -15.19
C TYR A 275 -10.73 -24.02 -14.61
N GLY A 276 -11.94 -24.54 -14.43
CA GLY A 276 -12.21 -25.71 -13.59
C GLY A 276 -12.47 -25.29 -12.13
N PRO A 277 -12.50 -26.22 -11.19
CA PRO A 277 -12.90 -25.94 -9.82
C PRO A 277 -11.80 -25.26 -9.01
N GLY A 278 -12.19 -24.51 -7.99
CA GLY A 278 -11.26 -23.98 -7.00
C GLY A 278 -10.54 -25.11 -6.26
N ILE A 279 -11.30 -26.07 -5.71
CA ILE A 279 -10.76 -27.28 -5.10
C ILE A 279 -11.45 -28.52 -5.68
N TRP A 280 -10.67 -29.44 -6.23
CA TRP A 280 -11.14 -30.76 -6.66
C TRP A 280 -10.61 -31.87 -5.78
N VAL A 281 -11.48 -32.77 -5.34
CA VAL A 281 -11.17 -33.83 -4.38
C VAL A 281 -11.53 -35.20 -4.92
N GLY A 282 -10.53 -36.05 -5.05
CA GLY A 282 -10.67 -37.44 -5.50
C GLY A 282 -10.72 -38.47 -4.37
N GLY A 283 -9.98 -38.27 -3.27
CA GLY A 283 -9.94 -39.19 -2.12
C GLY A 283 -10.56 -38.59 -0.87
N GLY A 284 -10.74 -39.40 0.19
CA GLY A 284 -11.53 -39.02 1.37
C GLY A 284 -10.78 -38.34 2.52
N TRP A 285 -11.47 -38.18 3.65
CA TRP A 285 -10.93 -37.75 4.94
C TRP A 285 -10.19 -36.41 4.95
N ASN A 286 -10.53 -35.50 4.05
CA ASN A 286 -9.87 -34.19 4.00
C ASN A 286 -10.57 -33.21 4.94
N THR A 287 -9.84 -32.19 5.37
CA THR A 287 -10.39 -31.02 6.08
C THR A 287 -10.20 -29.80 5.19
N ILE A 288 -11.30 -29.19 4.78
CA ILE A 288 -11.34 -28.01 3.92
C ILE A 288 -12.06 -26.92 4.71
N ARG A 289 -11.33 -25.90 5.15
CA ARG A 289 -11.92 -24.87 6.01
C ARG A 289 -11.34 -23.49 5.83
N ASP A 290 -12.09 -22.46 6.17
CA ASP A 290 -11.57 -21.08 6.20
C ASP A 290 -10.98 -20.64 4.84
N ASN A 291 -11.45 -21.17 3.71
CA ASN A 291 -10.97 -20.76 2.38
C ASN A 291 -11.95 -19.78 1.73
N VAL A 292 -11.43 -18.85 0.92
CA VAL A 292 -12.20 -17.96 0.05
C VAL A 292 -12.06 -18.46 -1.39
N ILE A 293 -13.15 -18.87 -2.01
CA ILE A 293 -13.16 -19.55 -3.31
C ILE A 293 -14.20 -18.89 -4.22
N THR A 294 -13.76 -18.13 -5.23
CA THR A 294 -14.66 -17.32 -6.06
C THR A 294 -14.31 -17.28 -7.54
N GLY A 295 -15.27 -16.95 -8.42
CA GLY A 295 -15.01 -16.69 -9.84
C GLY A 295 -14.57 -17.88 -10.68
N ASN A 296 -14.63 -19.13 -10.17
CA ASN A 296 -14.08 -20.28 -10.89
C ASN A 296 -14.96 -20.65 -12.11
N LYS A 297 -14.31 -20.85 -13.27
CA LYS A 297 -14.94 -20.86 -14.60
C LYS A 297 -15.12 -22.27 -15.15
N ASN A 298 -16.24 -22.50 -15.83
CA ASN A 298 -16.44 -23.73 -16.59
C ASN A 298 -15.52 -23.77 -17.81
N ARG A 299 -15.24 -24.99 -18.25
CA ARG A 299 -14.64 -25.25 -19.56
C ARG A 299 -15.63 -26.01 -20.45
N PRO A 300 -15.62 -25.77 -21.78
CA PRO A 300 -16.49 -26.48 -22.72
C PRO A 300 -16.28 -28.00 -22.71
N SER A 301 -15.04 -28.45 -22.51
CA SER A 301 -14.66 -29.86 -22.54
C SER A 301 -13.38 -30.12 -21.73
N GLY A 302 -12.97 -31.39 -21.62
CA GLY A 302 -11.74 -31.77 -20.94
C GLY A 302 -11.97 -32.39 -19.56
N ASP A 303 -10.87 -32.66 -18.89
CA ASP A 303 -10.80 -33.38 -17.63
C ASP A 303 -10.86 -32.40 -16.43
N ILE A 304 -11.82 -32.57 -15.52
CA ILE A 304 -12.13 -31.60 -14.44
C ILE A 304 -12.50 -30.23 -15.03
N LYS A 305 -13.65 -30.15 -15.70
CA LYS A 305 -14.05 -28.97 -16.49
C LYS A 305 -15.00 -28.02 -15.76
N ASP A 306 -15.70 -28.48 -14.74
CA ASP A 306 -16.77 -27.71 -14.11
C ASP A 306 -16.18 -26.68 -13.14
N GLY A 307 -16.55 -25.42 -13.29
CA GLY A 307 -16.17 -24.28 -12.45
C GLY A 307 -16.90 -24.29 -11.12
N ASN A 308 -16.63 -25.30 -10.30
CA ASN A 308 -17.19 -25.40 -8.94
C ASN A 308 -16.28 -24.72 -7.93
N GLY A 309 -16.81 -24.23 -6.81
CA GLY A 309 -15.97 -23.81 -5.68
C GLY A 309 -15.20 -25.01 -5.11
N ILE A 310 -15.92 -25.95 -4.50
CA ILE A 310 -15.41 -27.27 -4.09
C ILE A 310 -16.13 -28.37 -4.87
N SER A 311 -15.36 -29.30 -5.42
CA SER A 311 -15.87 -30.47 -6.14
C SER A 311 -15.30 -31.77 -5.55
N ILE A 312 -16.13 -32.54 -4.86
CA ILE A 312 -15.80 -33.89 -4.38
C ILE A 312 -16.35 -34.90 -5.39
N CYS A 313 -15.52 -35.28 -6.37
CA CYS A 313 -16.01 -35.87 -7.62
C CYS A 313 -15.21 -37.10 -8.11
N ARG A 314 -14.98 -38.10 -7.24
CA ARG A 314 -14.51 -39.42 -7.67
C ARG A 314 -14.89 -40.52 -6.69
N CYS A 315 -15.54 -41.58 -7.17
CA CYS A 315 -15.62 -42.85 -6.45
C CYS A 315 -14.47 -43.77 -6.91
N GLY A 316 -13.69 -44.32 -5.98
CA GLY A 316 -12.66 -45.30 -6.30
C GLY A 316 -13.23 -46.60 -6.89
N GLU A 317 -12.39 -47.40 -7.55
CA GLU A 317 -12.68 -48.81 -7.83
C GLU A 317 -12.79 -49.54 -6.48
N GLY A 318 -14.00 -49.64 -5.93
CA GLY A 318 -14.26 -50.13 -4.56
C GLY A 318 -15.12 -49.20 -3.69
N GLY A 319 -15.48 -48.00 -4.18
CA GLY A 319 -16.41 -47.10 -3.48
C GLY A 319 -15.80 -46.17 -2.43
N GLU A 320 -14.47 -46.10 -2.32
CA GLU A 320 -13.74 -45.38 -1.24
C GLU A 320 -13.25 -43.94 -1.59
N GLY A 321 -13.67 -43.38 -2.72
CA GLY A 321 -13.23 -42.04 -3.15
C GLY A 321 -14.17 -40.93 -2.68
N GLY A 322 -13.63 -39.75 -2.37
CA GLY A 322 -14.41 -38.53 -2.10
C GLY A 322 -15.41 -38.63 -0.93
N MET A 323 -15.04 -39.25 0.17
CA MET A 323 -15.91 -39.49 1.34
C MET A 323 -15.33 -38.96 2.64
N ASN A 324 -16.16 -38.85 3.69
CA ASN A 324 -15.74 -38.51 5.05
C ASN A 324 -14.88 -37.23 5.15
N SER A 325 -15.05 -36.28 4.23
CA SER A 325 -14.36 -35.00 4.30
C SER A 325 -15.19 -34.00 5.10
N VAL A 326 -14.52 -33.09 5.79
CA VAL A 326 -15.13 -32.00 6.55
C VAL A 326 -14.95 -30.70 5.78
N ILE A 327 -16.05 -30.05 5.42
CA ILE A 327 -16.10 -28.78 4.69
C ILE A 327 -16.72 -27.73 5.60
N LYS A 328 -15.99 -26.77 6.16
CA LYS A 328 -16.57 -25.84 7.13
C LYS A 328 -15.97 -24.44 7.04
N ASP A 329 -16.71 -23.41 7.41
CA ASP A 329 -16.17 -22.04 7.48
C ASP A 329 -15.61 -21.49 6.14
N ASN A 330 -16.00 -22.05 4.99
CA ASN A 330 -15.52 -21.58 3.69
C ASN A 330 -16.49 -20.55 3.08
N THR A 331 -15.95 -19.59 2.33
CA THR A 331 -16.71 -18.67 1.49
C THR A 331 -16.59 -19.12 0.04
N LEU A 332 -17.70 -19.55 -0.57
CA LEU A 332 -17.77 -20.04 -1.93
C LEU A 332 -18.85 -19.29 -2.71
N CYS A 333 -18.44 -18.27 -3.46
CA CYS A 333 -19.37 -17.39 -4.18
C CYS A 333 -18.95 -17.25 -5.63
N ASP A 334 -19.87 -16.84 -6.51
CA ASP A 334 -19.56 -16.52 -7.92
C ASP A 334 -18.84 -17.63 -8.71
N ASN A 335 -19.12 -18.91 -8.40
CA ASN A 335 -18.57 -20.02 -9.17
C ASN A 335 -19.56 -20.40 -10.28
N GLU A 336 -19.10 -20.51 -11.53
CA GLU A 336 -19.99 -20.63 -12.70
C GLU A 336 -20.89 -21.88 -12.70
N ASN A 337 -20.59 -22.91 -11.89
CA ASN A 337 -21.44 -24.11 -11.78
C ASN A 337 -22.10 -24.30 -10.42
N LYS A 338 -21.38 -24.87 -9.45
CA LYS A 338 -21.87 -25.11 -8.09
C LYS A 338 -20.82 -24.65 -7.11
N ASP A 339 -21.23 -23.97 -6.05
CA ASP A 339 -20.29 -23.57 -5.01
C ASP A 339 -19.76 -24.80 -4.28
N ILE A 340 -20.65 -25.74 -3.91
CA ILE A 340 -20.26 -27.05 -3.37
C ILE A 340 -20.93 -28.17 -4.16
N PHE A 341 -20.12 -29.00 -4.82
CA PHE A 341 -20.56 -30.20 -5.52
C PHE A 341 -20.00 -31.46 -4.86
N VAL A 342 -20.88 -32.34 -4.38
CA VAL A 342 -20.51 -33.67 -3.92
C VAL A 342 -21.16 -34.72 -4.81
N LEU A 343 -20.37 -35.56 -5.48
CA LEU A 343 -20.92 -36.65 -6.29
C LEU A 343 -21.75 -37.60 -5.41
N ALA A 344 -22.87 -38.12 -5.92
CA ALA A 344 -23.80 -38.97 -5.15
C ALA A 344 -23.16 -40.21 -4.48
N SER A 345 -22.03 -40.68 -5.02
CA SER A 345 -21.25 -41.80 -4.45
C SER A 345 -20.26 -41.38 -3.36
N GLY A 346 -20.01 -40.09 -3.16
CA GLY A 346 -19.24 -39.53 -2.06
C GLY A 346 -20.15 -39.29 -0.85
N TYR A 347 -20.13 -40.20 0.11
CA TYR A 347 -21.00 -40.16 1.30
C TYR A 347 -20.24 -39.69 2.55
N ASN A 348 -21.00 -39.35 3.59
CA ASN A 348 -20.51 -38.87 4.89
C ASN A 348 -19.59 -37.64 4.80
N ASN A 349 -19.70 -36.84 3.74
CA ASN A 349 -19.11 -35.51 3.76
C ASN A 349 -20.01 -34.64 4.64
N THR A 350 -19.41 -33.96 5.61
CA THR A 350 -20.11 -33.16 6.62
C THR A 350 -19.51 -31.76 6.65
N GLY A 351 -20.22 -30.83 7.27
CA GLY A 351 -19.76 -29.46 7.30
C GLY A 351 -20.73 -28.51 7.98
N ASP A 352 -20.28 -27.31 8.26
CA ASP A 352 -21.08 -26.27 8.90
C ASP A 352 -20.46 -24.90 8.64
N GLU A 353 -21.25 -23.84 8.82
CA GLU A 353 -20.82 -22.44 8.72
C GLU A 353 -20.17 -22.06 7.37
N ASN A 354 -20.54 -22.72 6.27
CA ASN A 354 -20.11 -22.29 4.93
C ASN A 354 -21.02 -21.17 4.40
N THR A 355 -20.47 -20.31 3.55
CA THR A 355 -21.19 -19.28 2.79
C THR A 355 -21.23 -19.69 1.32
N CYS A 356 -22.43 -19.96 0.78
CA CYS A 356 -22.63 -20.26 -0.64
C CYS A 356 -24.10 -20.16 -1.08
N ASP A 357 -24.34 -20.06 -2.39
CA ASP A 357 -25.69 -19.98 -2.96
C ASP A 357 -26.16 -21.30 -3.59
N THR A 358 -25.22 -22.11 -4.08
CA THR A 358 -25.55 -23.31 -4.85
C THR A 358 -24.80 -24.55 -4.38
N THR A 359 -25.54 -25.56 -3.91
CA THR A 359 -24.98 -26.87 -3.55
C THR A 359 -25.56 -28.00 -4.41
N TRP A 360 -24.86 -29.14 -4.42
CA TRP A 360 -25.37 -30.40 -4.95
C TRP A 360 -24.97 -31.57 -4.06
N ASN A 361 -25.97 -32.29 -3.54
CA ASN A 361 -25.81 -33.45 -2.66
C ASN A 361 -24.89 -33.15 -1.45
N TYR A 362 -25.04 -31.92 -0.95
CA TYR A 362 -24.34 -31.39 0.20
C TYR A 362 -25.25 -30.38 0.89
N ASP A 363 -25.31 -30.50 2.21
CA ASP A 363 -25.97 -29.57 3.11
C ASP A 363 -25.04 -29.39 4.31
N ASP A 364 -24.90 -28.16 4.79
CA ASP A 364 -24.35 -27.89 6.11
C ASP A 364 -25.25 -28.52 7.19
N ASP A 365 -24.64 -28.90 8.31
CA ASP A 365 -25.30 -29.62 9.39
C ASP A 365 -26.49 -28.81 9.94
N GLY A 366 -27.71 -29.27 9.64
CA GLY A 366 -28.94 -28.67 10.16
C GLY A 366 -29.58 -27.60 9.26
N THR A 367 -29.07 -27.38 8.05
CA THR A 367 -29.66 -26.49 7.03
C THR A 367 -29.88 -27.23 5.70
N THR A 368 -30.47 -26.56 4.70
CA THR A 368 -30.45 -26.99 3.30
C THR A 368 -29.48 -26.08 2.55
N GLY A 369 -28.51 -26.66 1.85
CA GLY A 369 -27.41 -25.93 1.25
C GLY A 369 -26.39 -25.44 2.29
N CYS A 370 -25.83 -24.25 2.08
CA CYS A 370 -24.92 -23.63 3.03
C CYS A 370 -25.66 -22.91 4.17
N THR A 371 -24.94 -22.67 5.28
CA THR A 371 -25.45 -21.92 6.43
C THR A 371 -25.71 -20.46 6.10
N TYR A 372 -24.86 -19.87 5.26
CA TYR A 372 -24.95 -18.48 4.83
C TYR A 372 -25.04 -18.37 3.31
N SER A 373 -25.71 -17.33 2.81
CA SER A 373 -25.77 -16.98 1.38
C SER A 373 -24.70 -15.95 1.05
N CYS A 374 -24.30 -15.90 -0.22
CA CYS A 374 -23.34 -14.90 -0.70
C CYS A 374 -23.95 -13.49 -0.65
N PHE A 375 -23.13 -12.48 -0.33
CA PHE A 375 -23.56 -11.08 -0.30
C PHE A 375 -23.07 -10.37 -1.55
N LYS A 376 -24.01 -10.01 -2.42
CA LYS A 376 -23.72 -9.35 -3.69
C LYS A 376 -23.86 -7.84 -3.58
N ILE A 377 -22.83 -7.10 -3.97
CA ILE A 377 -22.91 -5.66 -4.21
C ILE A 377 -22.89 -5.46 -5.70
N ASN A 378 -23.85 -4.74 -6.26
CA ASN A 378 -23.88 -4.45 -7.69
C ASN A 378 -24.53 -3.10 -8.00
N GLY A 379 -24.42 -2.64 -9.23
CA GLY A 379 -25.14 -1.48 -9.72
C GLY A 379 -24.68 -1.09 -11.12
N SER A 380 -25.29 -0.05 -11.66
CA SER A 380 -24.83 0.58 -12.91
C SER A 380 -24.25 1.97 -12.65
N ALA A 381 -23.31 2.39 -13.48
CA ALA A 381 -22.74 3.74 -13.46
C ALA A 381 -23.34 4.62 -14.55
N SER A 382 -23.53 5.89 -14.22
CA SER A 382 -23.97 6.89 -15.19
C SER A 382 -23.31 8.24 -14.94
N LYS A 383 -23.18 9.04 -16.00
CA LYS A 383 -22.81 10.45 -15.96
C LYS A 383 -23.82 11.26 -16.74
N ASP A 384 -24.33 12.32 -16.12
CA ASP A 384 -25.35 13.20 -16.70
C ASP A 384 -26.58 12.44 -17.25
N GLY A 385 -26.94 11.34 -16.58
CA GLY A 385 -28.05 10.46 -16.94
C GLY A 385 -27.77 9.47 -18.09
N ASN A 386 -26.55 9.41 -18.61
CA ASN A 386 -26.13 8.45 -19.62
C ASN A 386 -25.25 7.36 -19.00
N PRO A 387 -25.41 6.08 -19.40
CA PRO A 387 -24.49 5.01 -19.00
C PRO A 387 -23.04 5.34 -19.37
N VAL A 388 -22.11 4.96 -18.50
CA VAL A 388 -20.67 5.17 -18.70
C VAL A 388 -19.93 3.90 -18.35
N ASP A 389 -18.99 3.50 -19.20
CA ASP A 389 -18.12 2.35 -18.95
C ASP A 389 -17.17 2.66 -17.80
N LEU A 390 -17.10 1.75 -16.82
CA LEU A 390 -16.21 1.90 -15.68
C LEU A 390 -14.86 1.26 -15.96
N ASP A 391 -13.78 1.85 -15.45
CA ASP A 391 -12.45 1.23 -15.44
C ASP A 391 -12.19 0.52 -14.12
N LYS A 392 -12.76 1.05 -13.02
CA LYS A 392 -12.55 0.52 -11.69
C LYS A 392 -13.74 0.78 -10.78
N VAL A 393 -14.07 -0.21 -9.95
CA VAL A 393 -14.92 -0.02 -8.78
C VAL A 393 -14.28 -0.73 -7.58
N ASP A 394 -13.93 0.06 -6.57
CA ASP A 394 -13.43 -0.44 -5.29
C ASP A 394 -14.50 -0.30 -4.22
N ILE A 395 -14.57 -1.29 -3.35
CA ILE A 395 -15.47 -1.34 -2.21
C ILE A 395 -14.59 -1.58 -0.99
N SER A 396 -14.75 -0.75 0.05
CA SER A 396 -14.00 -0.91 1.30
C SER A 396 -14.91 -0.78 2.51
N ASN A 397 -14.58 -1.47 3.58
CA ASN A 397 -15.26 -1.33 4.87
C ASN A 397 -14.61 -0.20 5.67
N ARG A 398 -15.36 0.86 6.00
CA ARG A 398 -14.78 2.02 6.68
C ARG A 398 -14.37 1.76 8.12
N GLU A 399 -15.03 0.82 8.78
CA GLU A 399 -14.72 0.40 10.14
C GLU A 399 -13.48 -0.50 10.18
N TYR A 400 -13.20 -1.20 9.08
CA TYR A 400 -12.10 -2.16 8.94
C TYR A 400 -11.32 -1.91 7.64
N THR A 401 -10.30 -1.06 7.73
CA THR A 401 -9.51 -0.59 6.58
C THR A 401 -8.68 -1.67 5.88
N ASP A 402 -8.66 -2.90 6.38
CA ASP A 402 -8.02 -4.06 5.76
C ASP A 402 -8.98 -4.90 4.89
N LYS A 403 -10.27 -4.56 4.89
CA LYS A 403 -11.29 -5.23 4.07
C LYS A 403 -11.64 -4.39 2.85
N GLU A 404 -11.03 -4.75 1.73
CA GLU A 404 -11.22 -4.13 0.42
C GLU A 404 -11.56 -5.20 -0.63
N TRP A 405 -12.45 -4.86 -1.55
CA TRP A 405 -12.89 -5.71 -2.65
C TRP A 405 -12.93 -4.87 -3.93
N THR A 406 -12.40 -5.42 -5.02
CA THR A 406 -12.56 -4.82 -6.36
C THR A 406 -13.70 -5.54 -7.07
N ALA A 407 -14.60 -4.78 -7.67
CA ALA A 407 -15.73 -5.34 -8.41
C ALA A 407 -15.31 -5.79 -9.81
N THR A 408 -15.97 -6.81 -10.33
CA THR A 408 -15.98 -7.14 -11.75
C THR A 408 -16.85 -6.13 -12.50
N ILE A 409 -16.40 -5.72 -13.68
CA ILE A 409 -17.06 -4.70 -14.50
C ILE A 409 -17.41 -5.27 -15.87
N ASP A 410 -18.62 -4.99 -16.35
CA ASP A 410 -19.09 -5.24 -17.71
C ASP A 410 -19.78 -3.97 -18.25
N GLY A 411 -19.01 -3.14 -18.95
CA GLY A 411 -19.46 -1.83 -19.42
C GLY A 411 -19.80 -0.90 -18.26
N ASP A 412 -21.06 -0.48 -18.18
CA ASP A 412 -21.58 0.39 -17.12
C ASP A 412 -21.98 -0.36 -15.85
N TYR A 413 -22.07 -1.68 -15.90
CA TYR A 413 -22.48 -2.50 -14.76
C TYR A 413 -21.26 -3.02 -13.99
N TYR A 414 -21.38 -3.02 -12.66
CA TYR A 414 -20.39 -3.61 -11.77
C TYR A 414 -21.04 -4.58 -10.79
N GLU A 415 -20.27 -5.58 -10.36
CA GLU A 415 -20.65 -6.47 -9.27
C GLU A 415 -19.46 -7.02 -8.48
N SER A 416 -19.67 -7.24 -7.20
CA SER A 416 -18.71 -7.87 -6.30
C SER A 416 -19.46 -8.81 -5.36
N PHE A 417 -18.87 -9.97 -5.09
CA PHE A 417 -19.40 -10.94 -4.14
C PHE A 417 -18.53 -10.95 -2.90
N ILE A 418 -19.16 -10.77 -1.75
CA ILE A 418 -18.50 -10.64 -0.46
C ILE A 418 -19.05 -11.73 0.47
N GLY A 419 -18.19 -12.31 1.31
CA GLY A 419 -18.60 -13.34 2.26
C GLY A 419 -19.40 -12.76 3.43
N ALA A 420 -20.72 -12.67 3.35
CA ALA A 420 -21.52 -12.34 4.53
C ALA A 420 -21.64 -13.56 5.46
N ARG A 421 -21.28 -13.40 6.74
CA ARG A 421 -21.67 -14.33 7.81
C ARG A 421 -22.73 -13.68 8.70
N LYS A 422 -23.76 -14.43 9.05
CA LYS A 422 -24.79 -14.01 10.02
C LYS A 422 -24.34 -14.47 11.42
N GLY A 423 -23.79 -13.57 12.25
CA GLY A 423 -23.30 -13.91 13.61
C GLY A 423 -24.42 -14.35 14.60
N PRO A 424 -24.11 -14.90 15.81
CA PRO A 424 -22.83 -14.85 16.55
C PRO A 424 -22.27 -16.23 17.00
N GLY A 425 -20.96 -16.44 16.81
CA GLY A 425 -20.27 -17.69 17.22
C GLY A 425 -18.74 -17.66 17.13
N GLY A 426 -18.19 -16.83 16.23
CA GLY A 426 -16.79 -16.40 16.27
C GLY A 426 -15.95 -16.93 15.12
N LEU A 427 -16.05 -16.25 13.97
CA LEU A 427 -14.96 -15.80 13.08
C LEU A 427 -15.57 -14.63 12.26
N ASP A 428 -14.75 -13.63 11.93
CA ASP A 428 -15.12 -12.30 11.45
C ASP A 428 -15.94 -12.35 10.13
N PRO A 429 -17.20 -11.88 10.05
CA PRO A 429 -17.87 -11.66 8.76
C PRO A 429 -17.14 -10.59 7.97
N ASP A 430 -17.01 -10.73 6.65
CA ASP A 430 -16.46 -9.66 5.82
C ASP A 430 -17.30 -8.37 5.95
N ILE A 431 -18.62 -8.51 6.17
CA ILE A 431 -19.57 -7.42 6.36
C ILE A 431 -20.64 -7.77 7.41
N SER A 432 -20.94 -6.82 8.32
CA SER A 432 -22.00 -6.89 9.33
C SER A 432 -23.02 -5.73 9.24
N PRO A 433 -24.22 -5.87 9.82
CA PRO A 433 -25.10 -4.73 10.02
C PRO A 433 -24.47 -3.63 10.88
N ASN A 434 -24.72 -2.38 10.49
CA ASN A 434 -24.16 -1.12 11.03
C ASN A 434 -22.69 -0.85 10.70
N GLU A 435 -22.14 -1.54 9.69
CA GLU A 435 -20.87 -1.17 9.05
C GLU A 435 -21.16 -0.28 7.84
N GLU A 436 -20.28 0.68 7.56
CA GLU A 436 -20.38 1.60 6.42
C GLU A 436 -19.43 1.13 5.32
N LEU A 437 -19.99 0.81 4.15
CA LEU A 437 -19.21 0.52 2.96
C LEU A 437 -18.96 1.81 2.20
N LEU A 438 -17.72 2.02 1.78
CA LEU A 438 -17.31 3.05 0.83
C LEU A 438 -17.19 2.39 -0.54
N ILE A 439 -17.98 2.86 -1.51
CA ILE A 439 -17.98 2.39 -2.89
C ILE A 439 -17.44 3.52 -3.77
N VAL A 440 -16.32 3.28 -4.43
CA VAL A 440 -15.64 4.22 -5.31
C VAL A 440 -15.64 3.65 -6.72
N GLY A 441 -16.32 4.31 -7.66
CA GLY A 441 -16.28 3.94 -9.07
C GLY A 441 -15.65 5.05 -9.90
N CYS A 442 -14.75 4.70 -10.81
CA CYS A 442 -14.07 5.66 -11.69
C CYS A 442 -14.01 5.20 -13.15
N GLU A 443 -14.05 6.19 -14.04
CA GLU A 443 -13.78 6.14 -15.47
C GLU A 443 -12.53 7.01 -15.74
N GLU A 444 -11.53 6.48 -16.41
CA GLU A 444 -10.39 7.19 -16.97
C GLU A 444 -10.78 7.76 -18.34
N ILE A 445 -10.91 9.09 -18.40
CA ILE A 445 -11.23 9.81 -19.64
C ILE A 445 -9.99 9.88 -20.53
N SER A 446 -8.85 10.18 -19.93
CA SER A 446 -7.56 10.27 -20.57
C SER A 446 -6.44 10.17 -19.52
N THR A 447 -5.19 10.15 -19.97
CA THR A 447 -4.04 10.13 -19.05
C THR A 447 -4.13 11.35 -18.12
N HIS A 448 -4.22 11.08 -16.80
CA HIS A 448 -4.39 12.07 -15.72
C HIS A 448 -5.80 12.62 -15.49
N GLU A 449 -6.81 12.20 -16.26
CA GLU A 449 -8.16 12.76 -16.26
C GLU A 449 -9.20 11.68 -15.94
N TYR A 450 -9.98 11.87 -14.87
CA TYR A 450 -10.90 10.86 -14.34
C TYR A 450 -12.27 11.44 -14.00
N ASN A 451 -13.33 10.66 -14.26
CA ASN A 451 -14.64 10.85 -13.65
C ASN A 451 -14.82 9.81 -12.56
N CYS A 452 -15.23 10.23 -11.37
CA CYS A 452 -15.39 9.32 -10.24
C CYS A 452 -16.70 9.57 -9.49
N ASN A 453 -17.14 8.56 -8.75
CA ASN A 453 -18.17 8.65 -7.73
C ASN A 453 -17.62 8.07 -6.43
N VAL A 454 -17.94 8.72 -5.31
CA VAL A 454 -17.64 8.22 -3.97
C VAL A 454 -18.96 8.18 -3.20
N THR A 455 -19.41 6.97 -2.87
CA THR A 455 -20.70 6.77 -2.21
C THR A 455 -20.57 5.85 -1.01
N ASN A 456 -21.26 6.22 0.07
CA ASN A 456 -21.34 5.37 1.26
C ASN A 456 -22.65 4.57 1.28
N HIS A 457 -22.59 3.38 1.87
CA HIS A 457 -23.75 2.55 2.18
C HIS A 457 -23.66 1.98 3.59
N MET A 458 -24.59 2.38 4.47
CA MET A 458 -24.75 1.79 5.79
C MET A 458 -25.46 0.44 5.68
N VAL A 459 -24.75 -0.64 5.99
CA VAL A 459 -25.30 -1.99 5.89
C VAL A 459 -26.36 -2.20 6.94
N VAL A 460 -27.55 -2.62 6.53
CA VAL A 460 -28.63 -3.00 7.45
C VAL A 460 -28.87 -4.51 7.42
N GLN A 461 -29.51 -5.06 8.45
CA GLN A 461 -29.82 -6.50 8.50
C GLN A 461 -30.63 -6.97 7.28
N ALA A 462 -31.48 -6.11 6.72
CA ALA A 462 -32.25 -6.41 5.53
C ALA A 462 -31.35 -6.65 4.29
N ASP A 463 -30.22 -5.96 4.18
CA ASP A 463 -29.25 -6.16 3.09
C ASP A 463 -28.67 -7.57 3.17
N ILE A 464 -28.23 -7.97 4.36
CA ILE A 464 -27.70 -9.32 4.63
C ILE A 464 -28.76 -10.39 4.36
N ASP A 465 -29.99 -10.16 4.82
CA ASP A 465 -31.10 -11.10 4.65
C ASP A 465 -31.53 -11.24 3.17
N ASN A 466 -31.35 -10.19 2.37
CA ASN A 466 -31.62 -10.19 0.93
C ASN A 466 -30.44 -10.72 0.10
N GLY A 467 -29.30 -11.03 0.73
CA GLY A 467 -28.10 -11.51 0.04
C GLY A 467 -27.36 -10.42 -0.74
N GLY A 468 -27.49 -9.14 -0.36
CA GLY A 468 -26.77 -8.07 -1.05
C GLY A 468 -27.45 -6.70 -1.09
N ILE A 469 -26.81 -5.79 -1.82
CA ILE A 469 -27.28 -4.43 -2.12
C ILE A 469 -27.11 -4.12 -3.61
N THR A 470 -28.03 -3.32 -4.14
CA THR A 470 -27.88 -2.66 -5.45
C THR A 470 -27.67 -1.17 -5.23
N LYS A 471 -26.59 -0.62 -5.79
CA LYS A 471 -26.17 0.77 -5.61
C LYS A 471 -25.67 1.37 -6.92
N ASP A 472 -26.54 2.08 -7.62
CA ASP A 472 -26.13 2.78 -8.83
C ASP A 472 -25.19 3.96 -8.50
N LEU A 473 -24.17 4.14 -9.34
CA LEU A 473 -23.16 5.18 -9.20
C LEU A 473 -23.45 6.32 -10.17
N THR A 474 -23.37 7.55 -9.69
CA THR A 474 -23.43 8.75 -10.54
C THR A 474 -22.06 9.39 -10.52
N LEU A 475 -21.30 9.33 -11.61
CA LEU A 475 -19.94 9.89 -11.67
C LEU A 475 -20.02 11.42 -11.65
N ASN A 476 -19.93 11.97 -10.45
CA ASN A 476 -20.20 13.37 -10.10
C ASN A 476 -18.97 14.09 -9.55
N HIS A 477 -17.78 13.50 -9.73
CA HIS A 477 -16.49 14.12 -9.50
C HIS A 477 -15.68 14.04 -10.78
N TYR A 478 -14.96 15.11 -11.08
CA TYR A 478 -14.02 15.24 -12.19
C TYR A 478 -12.68 15.66 -11.61
N CYS A 479 -11.63 14.93 -11.99
CA CYS A 479 -10.27 15.18 -11.53
C CYS A 479 -9.32 15.24 -12.72
N LEU A 480 -8.48 16.27 -12.76
CA LEU A 480 -7.36 16.37 -13.70
C LEU A 480 -6.10 16.68 -12.88
N ASN A 481 -5.10 15.80 -12.91
CA ASN A 481 -3.89 15.95 -12.10
C ASN A 481 -2.64 15.46 -12.85
N TYR A 482 -1.80 16.39 -13.34
CA TYR A 482 -0.66 16.12 -14.23
C TYR A 482 0.49 15.30 -13.61
N TYR A 483 0.30 14.67 -12.47
CA TYR A 483 1.29 13.87 -11.78
C TYR A 483 1.25 12.39 -12.24
N PRO A 484 2.39 11.68 -12.40
CA PRO A 484 3.77 12.04 -12.02
C PRO A 484 4.56 12.85 -13.05
N ASP A 485 3.95 13.17 -14.19
CA ASP A 485 4.65 13.78 -15.32
C ASP A 485 5.03 15.25 -15.08
N TYR A 486 4.29 15.95 -14.23
CA TYR A 486 4.61 17.31 -13.79
C TYR A 486 5.80 17.32 -12.83
N PRO A 487 6.92 17.98 -13.20
CA PRO A 487 8.13 17.95 -12.37
C PRO A 487 8.04 18.94 -11.20
N TYR A 488 8.53 18.53 -10.04
CA TYR A 488 8.70 19.40 -8.88
C TYR A 488 10.14 19.95 -8.79
N TYR A 489 10.27 21.23 -8.41
CA TYR A 489 11.55 21.87 -8.11
C TYR A 489 11.44 22.75 -6.86
N THR A 490 12.27 22.50 -5.86
CA THR A 490 12.48 23.43 -4.73
C THR A 490 13.19 24.70 -5.22
N GLN A 491 12.88 25.85 -4.60
CA GLN A 491 13.59 27.10 -4.85
C GLN A 491 15.09 27.00 -4.49
N GLU A 492 15.96 27.49 -5.38
CA GLU A 492 17.41 27.46 -5.18
C GLU A 492 17.89 28.63 -4.30
N GLU A 493 17.11 29.71 -4.18
CA GLU A 493 17.35 30.89 -3.32
C GLU A 493 16.03 31.37 -2.68
N ASP A 494 16.10 32.13 -1.58
CA ASP A 494 14.93 32.51 -0.75
C ASP A 494 13.83 33.28 -1.52
N ASN A 495 14.18 34.00 -2.60
CA ASN A 495 13.28 34.77 -3.44
C ASN A 495 12.97 34.10 -4.79
N TRP A 496 13.31 32.81 -4.96
CA TRP A 496 13.24 32.11 -6.25
C TRP A 496 12.07 31.12 -6.37
N SER A 497 10.99 31.32 -5.60
CA SER A 497 9.75 30.58 -5.74
C SER A 497 9.17 30.69 -7.17
N GLY A 498 9.07 31.91 -7.73
CA GLY A 498 8.63 32.14 -9.11
C GLY A 498 9.49 31.42 -10.17
N PRO A 499 10.83 31.57 -10.16
CA PRO A 499 11.74 30.79 -11.00
C PRO A 499 11.59 29.28 -10.89
N ALA A 500 11.32 28.75 -9.69
CA ALA A 500 11.07 27.33 -9.48
C ALA A 500 9.75 26.88 -10.15
N VAL A 501 8.67 27.65 -9.99
CA VAL A 501 7.39 27.41 -10.66
C VAL A 501 7.52 27.49 -12.19
N MET A 502 8.19 28.52 -12.72
CA MET A 502 8.47 28.62 -14.17
C MET A 502 9.24 27.39 -14.69
N LYS A 503 10.24 26.91 -13.93
CA LYS A 503 11.01 25.71 -14.28
C LYS A 503 10.12 24.47 -14.32
N ALA A 504 9.17 24.35 -13.39
CA ALA A 504 8.21 23.27 -13.33
C ALA A 504 7.24 23.31 -14.53
N CYS A 505 6.60 24.46 -14.78
CA CYS A 505 5.67 24.64 -15.90
C CYS A 505 6.34 24.45 -17.26
N ILE A 506 7.56 24.97 -17.47
CA ILE A 506 8.33 24.71 -18.69
C ILE A 506 8.73 23.24 -18.77
N GLY A 507 9.17 22.67 -17.64
CA GLY A 507 9.62 21.30 -17.49
C GLY A 507 8.58 20.24 -17.85
N HIS A 508 7.31 20.58 -17.69
CA HIS A 508 6.19 19.74 -18.09
C HIS A 508 6.15 19.49 -19.61
N TYR A 509 6.60 20.43 -20.43
CA TYR A 509 6.57 20.31 -21.89
C TYR A 509 7.93 20.02 -22.52
N ILE A 510 8.99 20.64 -22.00
CA ILE A 510 10.33 20.61 -22.58
C ILE A 510 11.39 20.64 -21.49
N THR A 511 12.66 20.40 -21.84
CA THR A 511 13.77 20.58 -20.89
C THR A 511 13.86 22.04 -20.45
N PRO A 512 13.70 22.35 -19.15
CA PRO A 512 13.63 23.74 -18.70
C PRO A 512 15.03 24.33 -18.45
N PRO A 513 15.19 25.66 -18.52
CA PRO A 513 16.40 26.35 -18.07
C PRO A 513 16.63 26.21 -16.55
N SER A 514 17.82 26.58 -16.08
CA SER A 514 18.10 26.69 -14.64
C SER A 514 17.32 27.85 -13.99
N GLN A 515 17.01 27.78 -12.69
CA GLN A 515 16.30 28.86 -11.99
C GLN A 515 17.05 30.19 -12.04
N ALA A 516 18.39 30.18 -12.00
CA ALA A 516 19.19 31.41 -12.15
C ALA A 516 18.93 32.16 -13.47
N VAL A 517 18.75 31.41 -14.57
CA VAL A 517 18.42 31.98 -15.89
C VAL A 517 16.99 32.51 -15.88
N LEU A 518 16.04 31.71 -15.38
CA LEU A 518 14.63 32.09 -15.29
C LEU A 518 14.42 33.32 -14.41
N ASN A 519 15.15 33.44 -13.29
CA ASN A 519 15.14 34.60 -12.43
C ASN A 519 15.68 35.84 -13.14
N THR A 520 16.84 35.70 -13.81
CA THR A 520 17.45 36.83 -14.54
C THR A 520 16.53 37.34 -15.65
N THR A 521 15.92 36.43 -16.41
CA THR A 521 14.99 36.77 -17.50
C THR A 521 13.67 37.33 -16.95
N GLY A 522 13.11 36.71 -15.91
CA GLY A 522 11.87 37.15 -15.26
C GLY A 522 11.99 38.58 -14.73
N ILE A 523 13.00 38.86 -13.90
CA ILE A 523 13.23 40.20 -13.34
C ILE A 523 13.46 41.24 -14.45
N ALA A 524 14.12 40.88 -15.55
CA ALA A 524 14.34 41.79 -16.67
C ALA A 524 13.06 42.14 -17.43
N ASN A 525 12.02 41.30 -17.31
CA ASN A 525 10.71 41.47 -17.95
C ASN A 525 9.59 41.85 -16.96
N ASN A 526 9.93 42.11 -15.69
CA ASN A 526 8.95 42.66 -14.75
C ASN A 526 8.38 44.00 -15.27
N ASP A 527 7.19 44.35 -14.80
CA ASP A 527 6.55 45.63 -15.13
C ASP A 527 7.53 46.77 -14.77
N PRO A 528 7.73 47.75 -15.67
CA PRO A 528 8.64 48.88 -15.41
C PRO A 528 8.36 49.66 -14.12
N ARG A 529 7.13 49.58 -13.58
CA ARG A 529 6.70 50.19 -12.30
C ARG A 529 7.26 49.46 -11.09
N HIS A 530 7.64 48.18 -11.23
CA HIS A 530 8.33 47.37 -10.22
C HIS A 530 9.86 47.53 -10.24
N ALA A 531 10.36 48.71 -10.59
CA ALA A 531 11.80 48.97 -10.64
C ALA A 531 12.47 48.70 -9.27
N GLY A 532 13.30 47.66 -9.21
CA GLY A 532 14.02 47.26 -8.00
C GLY A 532 13.34 46.16 -7.18
N LEU A 533 12.19 45.64 -7.62
CA LEU A 533 11.58 44.43 -7.06
C LEU A 533 12.55 43.25 -7.21
N LEU A 534 12.74 42.48 -6.13
CA LEU A 534 13.65 41.34 -6.10
C LEU A 534 12.97 40.01 -6.52
N TYR A 535 11.67 40.04 -6.75
CA TYR A 535 10.83 38.91 -7.10
C TYR A 535 10.34 39.05 -8.55
N VAL A 536 10.12 37.91 -9.21
CA VAL A 536 9.46 37.90 -10.52
C VAL A 536 7.99 38.23 -10.31
N ASP A 537 7.50 39.23 -11.04
CA ASP A 537 6.10 39.65 -11.00
C ASP A 537 5.27 38.90 -12.08
N PRO A 538 3.95 39.14 -12.16
CA PRO A 538 3.10 38.46 -13.14
C PRO A 538 3.55 38.63 -14.60
N GLU A 539 3.93 39.84 -15.04
CA GLU A 539 4.38 40.11 -16.42
C GLU A 539 5.74 39.46 -16.71
N GLY A 540 6.65 39.50 -15.73
CA GLY A 540 7.94 38.83 -15.81
C GLY A 540 7.81 37.31 -15.95
N MET A 541 6.84 36.71 -15.25
CA MET A 541 6.54 35.28 -15.33
C MET A 541 5.94 34.91 -16.69
N GLU A 542 4.87 35.58 -17.11
CA GLU A 542 4.23 35.37 -18.42
C GLU A 542 5.26 35.47 -19.55
N THR A 543 5.94 36.62 -19.65
CA THR A 543 6.88 36.90 -20.74
C THR A 543 8.00 35.87 -20.82
N THR A 544 8.50 35.45 -19.65
CA THR A 544 9.58 34.45 -19.59
C THR A 544 9.09 33.06 -19.97
N MET A 545 7.90 32.65 -19.52
CA MET A 545 7.32 31.37 -19.92
C MET A 545 7.03 31.34 -21.41
N ASP A 546 6.39 32.37 -21.96
CA ASP A 546 6.07 32.49 -23.37
C ASP A 546 7.30 32.50 -24.27
N TYR A 547 8.40 33.11 -23.82
CA TYR A 547 9.67 33.06 -24.55
C TYR A 547 10.11 31.61 -24.86
N TYR A 548 9.87 30.67 -23.93
CA TYR A 548 10.20 29.26 -24.10
C TYR A 548 9.07 28.41 -24.68
N LEU A 549 7.81 28.76 -24.39
CA LEU A 549 6.66 27.89 -24.61
C LEU A 549 5.82 28.31 -25.85
N HIS A 550 5.82 29.58 -26.24
CA HIS A 550 5.16 30.05 -27.46
C HIS A 550 5.68 29.36 -28.74
N PRO A 551 6.99 29.07 -28.91
CA PRO A 551 7.51 28.35 -30.07
C PRO A 551 6.93 26.94 -30.26
N ILE A 552 6.39 26.33 -29.20
CA ILE A 552 5.73 25.01 -29.22
C ILE A 552 4.20 25.12 -29.11
N GLY A 553 3.65 26.32 -29.26
CA GLY A 553 2.20 26.55 -29.34
C GLY A 553 1.49 26.76 -28.01
N ARG A 554 2.24 27.03 -26.93
CA ARG A 554 1.69 27.30 -25.58
C ARG A 554 1.78 28.80 -25.28
N ASN A 555 0.68 29.41 -24.87
CA ASN A 555 0.59 30.86 -24.67
C ASN A 555 0.03 31.14 -23.28
N TYR A 556 0.87 31.53 -22.34
CA TYR A 556 0.46 31.92 -21.01
C TYR A 556 0.04 33.41 -21.00
N GLY A 557 -0.84 33.78 -20.09
CA GLY A 557 -1.28 35.16 -19.89
C GLY A 557 -1.50 35.49 -18.42
N VAL A 558 -1.28 36.75 -18.06
CA VAL A 558 -1.65 37.31 -16.75
C VAL A 558 -3.17 37.55 -16.67
N PHE A 559 -3.79 37.01 -15.62
CA PHE A 559 -5.17 37.26 -15.26
C PHE A 559 -5.25 37.99 -13.93
N ALA A 560 -5.95 39.12 -13.92
CA ALA A 560 -6.16 39.97 -12.75
C ALA A 560 -7.67 40.11 -12.48
N ILE A 561 -8.18 39.35 -11.51
CA ILE A 561 -9.62 39.15 -11.31
C ILE A 561 -10.06 39.70 -9.95
N SER A 562 -11.25 40.31 -9.87
CA SER A 562 -11.72 40.95 -8.62
C SER A 562 -12.50 40.03 -7.70
N ASP A 563 -13.05 38.96 -8.26
CA ASP A 563 -13.92 38.00 -7.59
C ASP A 563 -13.22 36.64 -7.53
N VAL A 564 -13.32 35.96 -6.39
CA VAL A 564 -12.52 34.74 -6.17
C VAL A 564 -13.11 33.54 -6.92
N GLU A 565 -14.43 33.51 -7.06
CA GLU A 565 -15.14 32.50 -7.83
C GLU A 565 -14.78 32.63 -9.32
N ASP A 566 -14.80 33.83 -9.87
CA ASP A 566 -14.32 34.07 -11.24
C ASP A 566 -12.85 33.66 -11.41
N ALA A 567 -11.98 33.97 -10.44
CA ALA A 567 -10.56 33.64 -10.52
C ALA A 567 -10.31 32.12 -10.50
N LEU A 568 -10.99 31.40 -9.60
CA LEU A 568 -10.96 29.94 -9.53
C LEU A 568 -11.57 29.30 -10.79
N HIS A 569 -12.63 29.89 -11.35
CA HIS A 569 -13.20 29.42 -12.59
C HIS A 569 -12.14 29.40 -13.70
N ARG A 570 -11.34 30.47 -13.83
CA ARG A 570 -10.26 30.52 -14.83
C ARG A 570 -9.23 29.43 -14.60
N ILE A 571 -8.77 29.25 -13.37
CA ILE A 571 -7.80 28.20 -13.03
C ILE A 571 -8.35 26.84 -13.46
N CYS A 572 -9.57 26.50 -13.06
CA CYS A 572 -10.20 25.22 -13.38
C CYS A 572 -10.46 25.02 -14.88
N TYR A 573 -10.98 26.05 -15.55
CA TYR A 573 -11.27 26.01 -16.98
C TYR A 573 -10.00 25.82 -17.81
N TRP A 574 -8.92 26.51 -17.44
CA TRP A 574 -7.67 26.49 -18.18
C TRP A 574 -6.75 25.32 -17.89
N HIS A 575 -7.03 24.63 -16.80
CA HIS A 575 -6.18 23.53 -16.36
C HIS A 575 -6.05 22.43 -17.41
N LYS A 576 -7.04 22.25 -18.29
CA LYS A 576 -7.00 21.25 -19.38
C LYS A 576 -5.93 21.52 -20.44
N LEU A 577 -5.46 22.77 -20.56
CA LEU A 577 -4.39 23.11 -21.49
C LEU A 577 -2.99 22.95 -20.85
N GLY A 578 -2.91 23.15 -19.55
CA GLY A 578 -1.66 23.04 -18.80
C GLY A 578 -1.77 23.43 -17.34
N PRO A 579 -0.68 23.21 -16.58
CA PRO A 579 -0.55 23.66 -15.20
C PRO A 579 -0.48 25.19 -15.11
N GLY A 580 -0.98 25.75 -14.01
CA GLY A 580 -1.01 27.18 -13.76
C GLY A 580 -0.05 27.63 -12.66
N ALA A 581 0.17 28.95 -12.56
CA ALA A 581 0.91 29.56 -11.47
C ALA A 581 0.08 30.65 -10.78
N VAL A 582 0.16 30.72 -9.45
CA VAL A 582 -0.48 31.76 -8.64
C VAL A 582 0.50 32.32 -7.61
N PRO A 583 0.51 33.64 -7.35
CA PRO A 583 1.16 34.17 -6.16
C PRO A 583 0.35 33.79 -4.91
N ALA A 584 1.05 33.48 -3.82
CA ALA A 584 0.44 33.17 -2.53
C ALA A 584 0.66 34.29 -1.52
N TYR A 585 -0.25 34.40 -0.55
CA TYR A 585 -0.16 35.33 0.58
C TYR A 585 -0.23 36.82 0.20
N GLY A 586 -0.75 37.15 -1.00
CA GLY A 586 -1.05 38.53 -1.40
C GLY A 586 0.16 39.33 -1.91
N ASP A 587 1.31 38.69 -2.15
CA ASP A 587 2.47 39.33 -2.78
C ASP A 587 3.22 38.37 -3.72
N TYR A 588 4.33 38.83 -4.32
CA TYR A 588 5.13 38.03 -5.27
C TYR A 588 6.29 37.27 -4.62
N SER A 589 6.37 37.24 -3.29
CA SER A 589 7.45 36.57 -2.56
C SER A 589 7.33 35.04 -2.60
N ASN A 590 6.11 34.52 -2.73
CA ASN A 590 5.85 33.09 -2.89
C ASN A 590 4.92 32.81 -4.07
N TRP A 591 5.35 31.91 -4.95
CA TRP A 591 4.55 31.41 -6.06
C TRP A 591 4.27 29.93 -5.87
N LEU A 592 3.02 29.54 -6.10
CA LEU A 592 2.57 28.15 -6.07
C LEU A 592 2.26 27.70 -7.50
N ALA A 593 2.60 26.44 -7.80
CA ALA A 593 2.17 25.79 -9.03
C ALA A 593 0.87 25.02 -8.78
N VAL A 594 -0.17 25.32 -9.54
CA VAL A 594 -1.40 24.53 -9.59
C VAL A 594 -1.21 23.46 -10.66
N ARG A 595 -1.13 22.20 -10.24
CA ARG A 595 -0.90 21.05 -11.14
C ARG A 595 -2.11 20.14 -11.30
N GLY A 596 -3.15 20.33 -10.50
CA GLY A 596 -4.38 19.56 -10.62
C GLY A 596 -5.61 20.28 -10.06
N ILE A 597 -6.79 19.85 -10.51
CA ILE A 597 -8.10 20.37 -10.11
C ILE A 597 -9.09 19.25 -9.79
N HIS A 598 -9.93 19.46 -8.78
CA HIS A 598 -11.02 18.56 -8.37
C HIS A 598 -12.35 19.32 -8.39
N THR A 599 -13.24 18.98 -9.32
CA THR A 599 -14.56 19.59 -9.53
C THR A 599 -15.67 18.52 -9.59
N ASN A 600 -16.95 18.90 -9.70
CA ASN A 600 -18.04 17.91 -9.90
C ASN A 600 -18.27 17.51 -11.37
N LYS A 601 -17.75 18.30 -12.31
CA LYS A 601 -17.87 18.07 -13.76
C LYS A 601 -16.71 18.73 -14.49
N THR A 602 -16.49 18.32 -15.73
CA THR A 602 -15.48 18.91 -16.61
C THR A 602 -15.71 20.42 -16.75
N PRO A 603 -14.75 21.29 -16.35
CA PRO A 603 -14.92 22.74 -16.48
C PRO A 603 -15.05 23.23 -17.94
N THR A 604 -14.62 22.41 -18.91
CA THR A 604 -14.63 22.73 -20.35
C THR A 604 -15.78 22.09 -21.12
N ASP A 605 -16.68 21.30 -20.51
CA ASP A 605 -17.81 20.72 -21.25
C ASP A 605 -18.98 21.71 -21.34
N TYR A 606 -19.24 22.21 -22.56
CA TYR A 606 -20.22 23.26 -22.81
C TYR A 606 -21.62 22.69 -23.05
N SER A 607 -22.41 22.57 -21.99
CA SER A 607 -23.87 22.61 -22.11
C SER A 607 -24.47 23.44 -20.97
N ALA A 608 -25.35 24.38 -21.30
CA ALA A 608 -25.98 25.24 -20.30
C ALA A 608 -26.89 24.41 -19.36
N PRO A 609 -26.93 24.72 -18.04
CA PRO A 609 -26.23 25.81 -17.34
C PRO A 609 -24.76 25.50 -17.06
N TYR A 610 -23.89 26.50 -17.21
CA TYR A 610 -22.43 26.39 -17.11
C TYR A 610 -21.88 26.23 -15.69
N ASN A 611 -22.74 25.93 -14.71
CA ASN A 611 -22.34 25.96 -13.31
C ASN A 611 -21.61 24.68 -12.88
N TYR A 612 -20.62 24.79 -12.01
CA TYR A 612 -19.94 23.64 -11.41
C TYR A 612 -19.41 23.92 -10.01
N GLU A 613 -19.08 22.85 -9.32
CA GLU A 613 -18.56 22.87 -7.96
C GLU A 613 -17.06 22.61 -7.97
N VAL A 614 -16.32 23.32 -7.11
CA VAL A 614 -14.88 23.15 -6.92
C VAL A 614 -14.62 22.63 -5.51
N TYR A 615 -14.01 21.45 -5.42
CA TYR A 615 -13.68 20.77 -4.17
C TYR A 615 -12.28 21.12 -3.69
N GLY A 616 -11.31 21.21 -4.61
CA GLY A 616 -9.93 21.55 -4.25
C GLY A 616 -8.94 21.46 -5.40
N LEU A 617 -7.66 21.69 -5.08
CA LEU A 617 -6.58 21.78 -6.04
C LEU A 617 -5.34 21.02 -5.54
N TRP A 618 -4.64 20.39 -6.48
CA TRP A 618 -3.30 19.86 -6.25
C TRP A 618 -2.26 20.94 -6.52
N VAL A 619 -1.44 21.22 -5.50
CA VAL A 619 -0.54 22.36 -5.48
C VAL A 619 0.86 21.92 -5.10
N ASN A 620 1.84 22.49 -5.80
CA ASN A 620 3.25 22.39 -5.43
C ASN A 620 3.77 23.71 -4.86
N ASP A 621 4.35 23.65 -3.66
CA ASP A 621 5.03 24.77 -3.02
C ASP A 621 6.56 24.61 -3.15
N PRO A 622 7.25 25.49 -3.91
CA PRO A 622 8.70 25.42 -4.08
C PRO A 622 9.48 25.90 -2.86
N LYS A 623 8.86 26.60 -1.90
CA LYS A 623 9.55 27.16 -0.72
C LYS A 623 9.95 26.10 0.30
N ASP A 624 9.26 24.95 0.31
CA ASP A 624 9.55 23.83 1.21
C ASP A 624 10.69 22.94 0.64
N PRO A 625 11.80 22.70 1.37
CA PRO A 625 13.04 22.16 0.81
C PRO A 625 13.10 20.64 0.58
N GLY A 626 12.07 20.05 -0.04
CA GLY A 626 12.04 18.62 -0.38
C GLY A 626 11.42 17.74 0.72
N GLY A 627 10.25 18.12 1.21
CA GLY A 627 9.61 17.53 2.39
C GLY A 627 8.09 17.72 2.41
N ILE A 628 7.45 17.45 3.56
CA ILE A 628 6.03 17.76 3.77
C ILE A 628 5.79 19.26 3.46
N GLY A 629 4.74 19.57 2.72
CA GLY A 629 4.41 20.88 2.16
C GLY A 629 4.68 20.99 0.66
N GLU A 630 5.62 20.20 0.12
CA GLU A 630 6.02 20.27 -1.29
C GLU A 630 4.93 19.83 -2.27
N ASN A 631 4.24 18.74 -1.93
CA ASN A 631 3.22 18.05 -2.71
C ASN A 631 1.99 18.04 -1.82
N SER A 632 0.97 18.83 -2.16
CA SER A 632 -0.20 18.96 -1.33
C SER A 632 -1.48 19.00 -2.13
N TYR A 633 -2.55 18.59 -1.46
CA TYR A 633 -3.91 18.83 -1.88
C TYR A 633 -4.55 19.80 -0.88
N LYS A 634 -5.17 20.86 -1.41
CA LYS A 634 -5.87 21.85 -0.60
C LYS A 634 -7.34 21.87 -1.00
N THR A 635 -8.23 21.86 -0.02
CA THR A 635 -9.65 22.13 -0.32
C THR A 635 -9.79 23.53 -0.89
N ALA A 636 -10.80 23.75 -1.72
CA ALA A 636 -11.00 25.04 -2.38
C ALA A 636 -11.21 26.17 -1.38
N THR A 637 -11.91 25.90 -0.27
CA THR A 637 -12.06 26.83 0.85
C THR A 637 -10.72 27.18 1.50
N GLU A 638 -9.89 26.18 1.78
CA GLU A 638 -8.58 26.41 2.39
C GLU A 638 -7.68 27.24 1.47
N PHE A 639 -7.66 26.87 0.18
CA PHE A 639 -6.84 27.53 -0.82
C PHE A 639 -7.18 29.02 -0.94
N THR A 640 -8.46 29.38 -1.03
CA THR A 640 -8.88 30.79 -1.19
C THR A 640 -8.85 31.60 0.09
N THR A 641 -8.84 30.95 1.26
CA THR A 641 -8.78 31.66 2.55
C THR A 641 -7.34 32.01 2.92
N ASP A 642 -6.41 31.05 2.78
CA ASP A 642 -5.09 31.16 3.38
C ASP A 642 -3.96 31.37 2.37
N TYR A 643 -4.17 31.05 1.09
CA TYR A 643 -3.10 31.09 0.08
C TYR A 643 -3.40 32.06 -1.06
N TYR A 644 -4.55 31.88 -1.69
CA TYR A 644 -4.94 32.61 -2.88
C TYR A 644 -5.82 33.80 -2.52
N ILE A 645 -5.17 34.85 -2.02
CA ILE A 645 -5.80 36.09 -1.53
C ILE A 645 -5.49 37.28 -2.45
N LEU A 646 -6.20 38.39 -2.26
CA LEU A 646 -5.99 39.62 -3.02
C LEU A 646 -4.55 40.13 -2.89
N THR A 647 -3.95 40.53 -4.00
CA THR A 647 -2.60 41.10 -4.04
C THR A 647 -2.57 42.57 -3.61
N ASP A 648 -1.58 42.93 -2.79
CA ASP A 648 -1.24 44.32 -2.44
C ASP A 648 -0.12 44.81 -3.37
N ASP A 649 -0.52 45.49 -4.45
CA ASP A 649 0.35 45.99 -5.52
C ASP A 649 0.01 47.45 -5.86
N GLU A 650 0.25 48.36 -4.90
CA GLU A 650 0.07 49.80 -5.12
C GLU A 650 0.77 50.35 -6.39
N PRO A 651 1.99 49.88 -6.78
CA PRO A 651 2.65 50.34 -8.01
C PRO A 651 1.89 50.02 -9.29
N VAL A 652 1.16 48.91 -9.35
CA VAL A 652 0.37 48.47 -10.51
C VAL A 652 -1.12 48.40 -10.13
N PRO A 653 -1.88 49.51 -10.25
CA PRO A 653 -3.29 49.57 -9.83
C PRO A 653 -4.21 48.57 -10.53
N GLU A 654 -3.81 48.07 -11.70
CA GLU A 654 -4.53 47.03 -12.43
C GLU A 654 -4.44 45.65 -11.77
N TRP A 655 -3.41 45.42 -10.94
CA TRP A 655 -3.17 44.18 -10.19
C TRP A 655 -3.45 44.38 -8.69
N ASN A 656 -3.45 45.61 -8.19
CA ASN A 656 -3.85 45.90 -6.81
C ASN A 656 -5.29 45.44 -6.52
N ASP A 657 -5.50 44.80 -5.37
CA ASP A 657 -6.80 44.26 -4.97
C ASP A 657 -7.38 43.32 -6.03
N LYS A 658 -6.54 42.40 -6.54
CA LYS A 658 -6.92 41.35 -7.50
C LYS A 658 -6.39 39.98 -7.08
N TYR A 659 -7.09 38.95 -7.53
CA TYR A 659 -6.59 37.59 -7.59
C TYR A 659 -5.80 37.43 -8.89
N MET A 660 -4.53 37.09 -8.76
CA MET A 660 -3.58 37.03 -9.89
C MET A 660 -3.35 35.58 -10.31
N SER A 661 -3.32 35.26 -11.59
CA SER A 661 -2.93 33.92 -12.06
C SER A 661 -2.28 33.96 -13.44
N ILE A 662 -1.41 32.99 -13.72
CA ILE A 662 -0.73 32.83 -15.01
C ILE A 662 -1.18 31.51 -15.63
N LEU A 663 -1.96 31.57 -16.71
CA LEU A 663 -2.69 30.43 -17.30
C LEU A 663 -2.68 30.49 -18.85
N GLU A 664 -3.02 29.40 -19.54
CA GLU A 664 -3.10 29.32 -21.03
C GLU A 664 -4.55 29.65 -21.54
N PRO A 665 -4.88 30.76 -22.28
CA PRO A 665 -6.26 31.21 -22.73
C PRO A 665 -6.78 30.66 -24.11
N PRO A 666 -7.98 30.99 -24.78
CA PRO A 666 -9.36 31.68 -24.64
C PRO A 666 -10.74 31.37 -23.87
N GLU A 667 -11.33 32.24 -23.01
CA GLU A 667 -12.37 31.80 -22.01
C GLU A 667 -13.86 32.08 -22.37
N HIS A 668 -14.78 31.40 -21.66
CA HIS A 668 -16.22 31.72 -21.53
C HIS A 668 -16.67 31.81 -20.05
N ASP A 669 -17.53 32.77 -19.69
CA ASP A 669 -18.00 32.99 -18.31
C ASP A 669 -18.83 31.80 -17.76
N ALA A 670 -18.65 31.47 -16.47
CA ALA A 670 -19.46 30.48 -15.74
C ALA A 670 -19.58 30.79 -14.24
N ASP A 671 -20.72 30.43 -13.64
CA ASP A 671 -20.94 30.55 -12.20
C ASP A 671 -20.42 29.31 -11.46
N ILE A 672 -19.39 29.44 -10.61
CA ILE A 672 -18.89 28.31 -9.81
C ILE A 672 -19.35 28.37 -8.35
N THR A 673 -19.30 27.23 -7.66
CA THR A 673 -19.55 27.13 -6.21
C THR A 673 -18.36 26.46 -5.52
N ILE A 674 -17.80 27.12 -4.51
CA ILE A 674 -16.76 26.55 -3.64
C ILE A 674 -17.43 25.60 -2.64
N VAL A 675 -17.05 24.32 -2.67
CA VAL A 675 -17.60 23.30 -1.77
C VAL A 675 -16.83 23.33 -0.45
N ALA A 676 -17.55 23.55 0.64
CA ALA A 676 -16.98 23.43 1.98
C ALA A 676 -16.77 21.95 2.35
N ALA A 677 -15.64 21.66 2.98
CA ALA A 677 -15.34 20.32 3.47
C ALA A 677 -16.33 19.89 4.56
N LYS A 678 -16.74 18.61 4.52
CA LYS A 678 -17.72 18.06 5.44
C LYS A 678 -17.23 18.05 6.90
N PRO A 679 -18.02 18.57 7.88
CA PRO A 679 -17.73 18.41 9.31
C PRO A 679 -17.72 16.94 9.75
N ARG A 680 -16.76 16.55 10.62
CA ARG A 680 -16.56 15.15 11.07
C ARG A 680 -16.56 14.99 12.59
N LEU A 681 -16.55 16.09 13.35
CA LEU A 681 -16.70 16.11 14.81
C LEU A 681 -18.07 16.68 15.18
N ALA A 682 -18.74 16.02 16.13
CA ALA A 682 -20.00 16.50 16.68
C ALA A 682 -19.84 17.78 17.53
N GLU A 683 -18.66 17.95 18.14
CA GLU A 683 -18.30 19.09 18.96
C GLU A 683 -16.78 19.31 18.95
N ALA A 684 -16.35 20.55 19.15
CA ALA A 684 -14.94 20.92 19.17
C ALA A 684 -14.21 20.24 20.33
N ILE A 685 -13.08 19.61 20.02
CA ILE A 685 -12.25 18.95 21.04
C ILE A 685 -11.33 19.98 21.67
N THR A 686 -11.52 20.26 22.95
CA THR A 686 -10.69 21.22 23.70
C THR A 686 -9.52 20.50 24.39
N PRO A 687 -8.26 20.80 24.07
CA PRO A 687 -7.12 20.21 24.77
C PRO A 687 -7.03 20.68 26.22
N GLU A 688 -6.56 19.81 27.10
CA GLU A 688 -6.32 20.14 28.51
C GLU A 688 -4.87 20.59 28.73
N LEU A 689 -4.68 21.67 29.50
CA LEU A 689 -3.35 22.12 29.88
C LEU A 689 -2.77 21.18 30.96
N MET A 690 -1.77 20.39 30.61
CA MET A 690 -1.15 19.40 31.50
C MET A 690 0.31 19.69 31.77
N ALA A 691 0.73 19.49 33.03
CA ALA A 691 2.14 19.56 33.41
C ALA A 691 2.87 18.27 33.02
N LYS A 692 3.79 18.35 32.07
CA LYS A 692 4.62 17.23 31.60
C LYS A 692 6.08 17.41 32.03
N PRO A 693 6.75 16.36 32.50
CA PRO A 693 8.17 16.43 32.79
C PRO A 693 8.99 16.41 31.49
N MET A 694 9.93 17.34 31.36
CA MET A 694 10.83 17.50 30.22
C MET A 694 12.28 17.59 30.71
N MET A 695 13.21 17.02 29.95
CA MET A 695 14.65 17.05 30.28
C MET A 695 15.33 18.27 29.67
N LEU A 696 15.62 19.28 30.50
CA LEU A 696 16.34 20.50 30.13
C LEU A 696 17.73 20.47 30.76
N TYR A 697 18.79 20.50 29.94
CA TYR A 697 20.19 20.49 30.41
C TYR A 697 20.50 19.37 31.44
N GLY A 698 19.87 18.19 31.27
CA GLY A 698 20.02 17.05 32.18
C GLY A 698 19.15 17.09 33.45
N VAL A 699 18.25 18.07 33.58
CA VAL A 699 17.33 18.23 34.72
C VAL A 699 15.88 18.06 34.28
N LYS A 700 15.08 17.38 35.11
CA LYS A 700 13.65 17.21 34.91
C LYS A 700 12.89 18.47 35.34
N GLN A 701 12.43 19.27 34.38
CA GLN A 701 11.59 20.45 34.59
C GLN A 701 10.14 20.14 34.21
N LEU A 702 9.16 20.72 34.91
CA LEU A 702 7.75 20.65 34.51
C LEU A 702 7.43 21.81 33.56
N ALA A 703 6.90 21.50 32.38
CA ALA A 703 6.32 22.46 31.44
C ALA A 703 4.82 22.16 31.24
N LEU A 704 4.04 23.19 30.96
CA LEU A 704 2.61 23.11 30.66
C LEU A 704 2.42 22.97 29.14
N GLU A 705 1.65 21.96 28.74
CA GLU A 705 1.36 21.65 27.34
C GLU A 705 -0.15 21.42 27.17
N LYS A 706 -0.74 21.90 26.08
CA LYS A 706 -2.08 21.53 25.64
C LYS A 706 -2.08 20.07 25.12
N VAL A 707 -2.80 19.18 25.78
CA VAL A 707 -2.83 17.76 25.45
C VAL A 707 -4.26 17.27 25.29
N VAL A 708 -4.52 16.60 24.17
CA VAL A 708 -5.76 15.88 23.92
C VAL A 708 -5.71 14.52 24.63
N LYS A 709 -6.83 14.09 25.23
CA LYS A 709 -6.96 12.76 25.84
C LYS A 709 -6.96 11.67 24.76
N ASP A 710 -6.61 10.45 25.14
CA ASP A 710 -6.43 9.35 24.18
C ASP A 710 -7.73 9.03 23.41
N ASP A 711 -8.88 9.04 24.09
CA ASP A 711 -10.22 8.81 23.51
C ASP A 711 -10.63 9.92 22.52
N GLU A 712 -10.38 11.18 22.86
CA GLU A 712 -10.62 12.31 21.96
C GLU A 712 -9.62 12.34 20.79
N SER A 713 -8.37 11.91 21.01
CA SER A 713 -7.35 11.84 19.96
C SER A 713 -7.75 10.88 18.85
N LEU A 714 -8.40 9.75 19.20
CA LEU A 714 -8.92 8.80 18.22
C LEU A 714 -9.99 9.42 17.31
N LYS A 715 -10.82 10.34 17.82
CA LYS A 715 -11.82 11.03 16.99
C LYS A 715 -11.16 11.96 15.98
N ILE A 716 -10.10 12.66 16.36
CA ILE A 716 -9.33 13.54 15.46
C ILE A 716 -8.62 12.70 14.38
N VAL A 717 -7.99 11.60 14.77
CA VAL A 717 -7.36 10.67 13.82
C VAL A 717 -8.40 10.10 12.86
N LYS A 718 -9.57 9.68 13.36
CA LYS A 718 -10.67 9.20 12.52
C LYS A 718 -11.13 10.28 11.54
N ALA A 719 -11.32 11.52 12.01
CA ALA A 719 -11.68 12.65 11.14
C ALA A 719 -10.64 12.89 10.03
N ALA A 720 -9.34 12.76 10.33
CA ALA A 720 -8.28 12.87 9.33
C ALA A 720 -8.31 11.73 8.31
N ILE A 721 -8.47 10.48 8.75
CA ILE A 721 -8.60 9.30 7.86
C ILE A 721 -9.84 9.40 6.98
N ASP A 722 -10.99 9.73 7.58
CA ASP A 722 -12.25 9.94 6.87
C ASP A 722 -12.14 11.10 5.86
N GLY A 723 -11.40 12.15 6.22
CA GLY A 723 -11.11 13.29 5.35
C GLY A 723 -10.37 12.86 4.09
N VAL A 724 -9.24 12.17 4.25
CA VAL A 724 -8.44 11.76 3.09
C VAL A 724 -9.12 10.66 2.27
N ASN A 725 -9.85 9.74 2.91
CA ASN A 725 -10.56 8.66 2.20
C ASN A 725 -11.74 9.16 1.36
N GLU A 726 -12.33 10.30 1.73
CA GLU A 726 -13.43 10.90 0.98
C GLU A 726 -12.93 11.93 -0.05
N GLU A 727 -11.88 12.71 0.27
CA GLU A 727 -11.49 13.89 -0.53
C GLU A 727 -10.25 13.65 -1.42
N LEU A 728 -9.47 12.59 -1.19
CA LEU A 728 -8.14 12.46 -1.82
C LEU A 728 -7.79 11.04 -2.29
N VAL A 729 -7.87 10.02 -1.43
CA VAL A 729 -7.51 8.62 -1.76
C VAL A 729 -8.21 8.11 -3.03
N PRO A 730 -9.52 8.38 -3.26
CA PRO A 730 -10.21 7.95 -4.47
C PRO A 730 -9.67 8.58 -5.77
N TYR A 731 -9.03 9.75 -5.66
CA TYR A 731 -8.72 10.62 -6.80
C TYR A 731 -7.21 10.79 -7.04
N ASP A 732 -6.37 10.31 -6.13
CA ASP A 732 -4.92 10.38 -6.21
C ASP A 732 -4.27 9.04 -5.83
N ALA A 733 -4.03 8.21 -6.84
CA ALA A 733 -3.44 6.88 -6.67
C ALA A 733 -2.04 6.91 -6.04
N GLU A 734 -1.26 7.98 -6.24
CA GLU A 734 0.04 8.11 -5.60
C GLU A 734 -0.14 8.37 -4.10
N PHE A 735 -0.98 9.35 -3.75
CA PHE A 735 -1.31 9.62 -2.36
C PHE A 735 -1.80 8.35 -1.67
N ALA A 736 -2.75 7.63 -2.28
CA ALA A 736 -3.28 6.37 -1.76
C ALA A 736 -2.16 5.35 -1.48
N ALA A 737 -1.25 5.16 -2.45
CA ALA A 737 -0.13 4.23 -2.32
C ALA A 737 0.91 4.65 -1.26
N VAL A 738 1.08 5.96 -1.00
CA VAL A 738 1.92 6.46 0.08
C VAL A 738 1.23 6.31 1.42
N PHE A 739 -0.06 6.67 1.50
CA PHE A 739 -0.87 6.65 2.70
C PHE A 739 -1.06 5.23 3.26
N ALA A 740 -1.27 4.23 2.39
CA ALA A 740 -1.40 2.83 2.77
C ALA A 740 -0.17 2.25 3.53
N LYS A 741 1.00 2.90 3.42
CA LYS A 741 2.24 2.49 4.10
C LYS A 741 2.39 3.06 5.50
N THR A 742 1.38 3.77 6.01
CA THR A 742 1.51 4.60 7.21
C THR A 742 0.64 4.13 8.36
N VAL A 743 0.99 4.58 9.57
CA VAL A 743 0.16 4.50 10.77
C VAL A 743 0.01 5.91 11.37
N PRO A 744 -1.17 6.27 11.89
CA PRO A 744 -1.39 7.58 12.46
C PRO A 744 -0.51 7.81 13.71
N GLY A 745 0.13 8.96 13.76
CA GLY A 745 0.83 9.50 14.91
C GLY A 745 -0.11 10.30 15.83
N LYS A 746 0.46 10.98 16.82
CA LYS A 746 -0.33 11.75 17.79
C LYS A 746 -0.80 13.07 17.16
N PRO A 747 -2.11 13.39 17.19
CA PRO A 747 -2.61 14.71 16.78
C PRO A 747 -2.05 15.84 17.65
N MET A 748 -1.77 16.98 17.04
CA MET A 748 -1.23 18.18 17.70
C MET A 748 -2.05 19.40 17.35
N LEU A 749 -2.55 20.13 18.35
CA LEU A 749 -3.26 21.40 18.13
C LEU A 749 -2.26 22.48 17.73
N VAL A 750 -2.60 23.22 16.68
CA VAL A 750 -1.93 24.44 16.25
C VAL A 750 -2.92 25.59 16.39
N SER A 751 -2.50 26.65 17.08
CA SER A 751 -3.29 27.87 17.17
C SER A 751 -2.97 28.82 16.01
N SER A 752 -4.01 29.37 15.38
CA SER A 752 -3.89 30.25 14.20
C SER A 752 -4.90 31.40 14.28
N GLU A 753 -4.56 32.55 13.69
CA GLU A 753 -5.48 33.69 13.60
C GLU A 753 -6.70 33.38 12.71
N ASN A 754 -6.52 32.52 11.71
CA ASN A 754 -7.58 32.10 10.77
C ASN A 754 -8.36 30.86 11.26
N GLY A 755 -8.16 30.47 12.52
CA GLY A 755 -8.84 29.34 13.15
C GLY A 755 -7.90 28.17 13.47
N ASP A 756 -7.98 27.67 14.69
CA ASP A 756 -7.17 26.56 15.16
C ASP A 756 -7.40 25.28 14.35
N TYR A 757 -6.35 24.49 14.18
CA TYR A 757 -6.39 23.22 13.46
C TYR A 757 -5.55 22.15 14.15
N TYR A 758 -5.86 20.89 13.88
CA TYR A 758 -5.03 19.77 14.29
C TYR A 758 -4.16 19.31 13.13
N VAL A 759 -2.89 19.06 13.44
CA VAL A 759 -1.98 18.36 12.54
C VAL A 759 -1.88 16.90 12.97
N VAL A 760 -2.09 16.00 12.02
CA VAL A 760 -2.04 14.54 12.22
C VAL A 760 -0.95 13.96 11.32
N PRO A 761 0.22 13.61 11.87
CA PRO A 761 1.28 12.96 11.10
C PRO A 761 0.96 11.48 10.92
N PHE A 762 1.34 10.93 9.77
CA PHE A 762 1.21 9.53 9.41
C PHE A 762 2.61 8.96 9.11
N ASN A 763 3.00 8.01 9.94
CA ASN A 763 4.38 7.54 10.10
C ASN A 763 4.57 6.14 9.51
N VAL A 764 5.78 5.82 9.06
CA VAL A 764 6.14 4.44 8.70
C VAL A 764 6.12 3.54 9.96
N PRO A 765 5.50 2.35 9.91
CA PRO A 765 5.55 1.38 11.00
C PRO A 765 6.98 1.09 11.44
N VAL A 766 7.27 1.20 12.73
CA VAL A 766 8.61 0.87 13.25
C VAL A 766 8.72 -0.65 13.35
N GLU A 767 9.56 -1.26 12.52
CA GLU A 767 9.99 -2.65 12.73
C GLU A 767 10.64 -2.77 14.12
N ILE A 768 9.92 -3.38 15.07
CA ILE A 768 10.52 -3.73 16.36
C ILE A 768 11.41 -4.95 16.12
N LYS A 769 12.67 -4.72 15.77
CA LYS A 769 13.67 -5.79 15.80
C LYS A 769 13.67 -6.40 17.21
N PRO A 770 13.57 -7.74 17.36
CA PRO A 770 13.68 -8.38 18.66
C PRO A 770 15.02 -8.00 19.28
N ILE A 771 14.97 -7.44 20.49
CA ILE A 771 16.14 -6.96 21.22
C ILE A 771 17.05 -8.16 21.49
N LYS A 772 18.10 -8.33 20.67
CA LYS A 772 19.28 -9.12 21.05
C LYS A 772 19.89 -8.45 22.29
N LYS A 773 19.73 -9.07 23.45
CA LYS A 773 20.59 -8.80 24.60
C LYS A 773 21.99 -9.28 24.26
N MET A 774 22.92 -8.38 23.95
CA MET A 774 24.35 -8.59 24.13
C MET A 774 25.07 -7.27 24.43
N PRO A 775 26.19 -7.34 25.16
CA PRO A 775 26.73 -6.26 25.98
C PRO A 775 27.43 -5.19 25.14
N VAL A 776 27.48 -3.99 25.72
CA VAL A 776 28.13 -2.79 25.22
C VAL A 776 29.58 -3.06 24.82
N GLU A 777 29.92 -2.76 23.56
CA GLU A 777 31.17 -2.07 23.23
C GLU A 777 30.99 -1.23 21.96
N ILE A 778 31.58 -0.04 21.98
CA ILE A 778 31.34 1.10 21.10
C ILE A 778 32.36 1.08 19.97
N GLU A 779 31.91 1.14 18.72
CA GLU A 779 32.64 1.82 17.65
C GLU A 779 31.72 2.79 16.91
N ARG A 780 32.16 4.05 16.86
CA ARG A 780 31.46 5.17 16.24
C ARG A 780 31.76 5.19 14.73
N PRO A 781 30.77 5.10 13.83
CA PRO A 781 30.95 5.50 12.45
C PRO A 781 31.01 7.03 12.39
N LYS A 782 32.07 7.58 11.79
CA LYS A 782 32.13 8.99 11.39
C LYS A 782 31.10 9.21 10.29
N ILE A 783 29.95 9.78 10.64
CA ILE A 783 29.02 10.35 9.67
C ILE A 783 29.40 11.83 9.52
N SER A 784 30.16 12.14 8.48
CA SER A 784 30.37 13.50 8.00
C SER A 784 29.14 13.92 7.20
N GLY A 785 28.37 14.89 7.71
CA GLY A 785 27.28 15.51 6.94
C GLY A 785 26.23 16.29 7.73
N LEU A 786 26.07 16.06 9.04
CA LEU A 786 25.18 16.88 9.87
C LEU A 786 25.89 18.19 10.27
N LYS A 787 25.46 19.32 9.72
CA LYS A 787 25.75 20.63 10.32
C LYS A 787 25.18 20.61 11.75
N LYS A 788 26.00 21.00 12.74
CA LYS A 788 25.58 21.16 14.13
C LYS A 788 24.40 22.14 14.18
N LEU A 789 23.39 21.89 15.01
CA LEU A 789 22.41 22.92 15.37
C LEU A 789 23.16 24.08 16.04
N GLU A 790 23.14 25.25 15.39
CA GLU A 790 23.73 26.50 15.85
C GLU A 790 22.60 27.44 16.27
N ARG A 791 22.60 27.89 17.53
CA ARG A 791 21.74 28.98 18.00
C ARG A 791 22.08 30.22 17.18
N MET A 792 21.09 30.77 16.48
CA MET A 792 21.21 32.03 15.73
C MET A 792 20.51 33.14 16.49
N LYS A 793 21.23 34.25 16.72
CA LYS A 793 20.67 35.45 17.36
C LYS A 793 20.88 36.64 16.44
N CYS A 794 19.81 37.34 16.08
CA CYS A 794 19.88 38.63 15.40
C CYS A 794 20.11 39.74 16.42
N VAL A 795 21.25 40.42 16.31
CA VAL A 795 21.55 41.62 17.10
C VAL A 795 22.02 42.71 16.14
N ALA A 796 21.22 43.75 15.95
CA ALA A 796 21.59 44.95 15.17
C ALA A 796 22.25 44.61 13.81
N ASP A 797 21.51 43.92 12.94
CA ASP A 797 21.91 43.52 11.58
C ASP A 797 23.10 42.55 11.48
N ARG A 798 23.39 41.76 12.54
CA ARG A 798 24.40 40.69 12.52
C ARG A 798 23.91 39.41 13.20
N ILE A 799 24.31 38.25 12.65
CA ILE A 799 23.99 36.90 13.14
C ILE A 799 25.14 36.35 14.01
N GLU A 800 24.86 36.07 15.29
CA GLU A 800 25.77 35.33 16.17
C GLU A 800 25.42 33.83 16.22
N ARG A 801 26.43 32.93 16.18
CA ARG A 801 26.28 31.46 16.11
C ARG A 801 26.85 30.77 17.36
N LYS A 802 26.08 29.88 18.02
CA LYS A 802 26.58 29.01 19.13
C LYS A 802 26.06 27.56 19.04
N PRO A 803 26.91 26.51 19.13
CA PRO A 803 26.48 25.11 18.99
C PRO A 803 25.75 24.55 20.23
N ILE A 804 24.72 23.71 20.01
CA ILE A 804 23.92 23.04 21.07
C ILE A 804 24.16 21.51 21.05
N PRO A 805 24.39 20.85 22.22
CA PRO A 805 24.44 19.39 22.32
C PRO A 805 23.05 18.75 22.18
N ILE A 806 22.93 17.75 21.30
CA ILE A 806 21.68 17.05 20.97
C ILE A 806 21.65 15.68 21.67
N GLU A 807 20.51 15.31 22.28
CA GLU A 807 20.22 13.94 22.68
C GLU A 807 19.47 13.22 21.54
N PRO A 808 19.76 11.94 21.23
CA PRO A 808 19.13 11.26 20.11
C PRO A 808 17.66 10.93 20.41
N ILE A 809 16.77 11.54 19.63
CA ILE A 809 15.34 11.18 19.55
C ILE A 809 15.21 10.00 18.58
N ARG A 810 14.36 9.01 18.91
CA ARG A 810 13.89 8.02 17.94
C ARG A 810 13.10 8.78 16.87
N ALA A 811 13.72 9.12 15.74
CA ALA A 811 13.08 9.93 14.72
C ALA A 811 11.85 9.18 14.16
N GLU A 812 10.66 9.72 14.40
CA GLU A 812 9.46 9.34 13.67
C GLU A 812 9.69 9.68 12.20
N LYS A 813 9.39 8.71 11.34
CA LYS A 813 9.61 8.75 9.89
C LYS A 813 8.27 9.00 9.23
N THR A 814 7.94 10.27 8.99
CA THR A 814 6.62 10.70 8.50
C THR A 814 6.59 10.70 6.99
N LEU A 815 5.50 10.20 6.40
CA LEU A 815 5.25 10.20 4.95
C LEU A 815 4.10 11.12 4.56
N VAL A 816 3.09 11.24 5.42
CA VAL A 816 1.89 12.04 5.17
C VAL A 816 1.60 12.90 6.39
N VAL A 817 1.11 14.12 6.17
CA VAL A 817 0.57 14.98 7.21
C VAL A 817 -0.79 15.49 6.75
N VAL A 818 -1.79 15.34 7.61
CA VAL A 818 -3.17 15.76 7.36
C VAL A 818 -3.56 16.86 8.34
N LEU A 819 -4.18 17.92 7.83
CA LEU A 819 -4.73 19.01 8.63
C LEU A 819 -6.25 18.90 8.69
N VAL A 820 -6.79 19.00 9.90
CA VAL A 820 -8.24 19.05 10.15
C VAL A 820 -8.60 20.25 11.01
N ASN A 821 -9.72 20.89 10.72
CA ASN A 821 -10.22 22.04 11.47
C ASN A 821 -10.51 21.63 12.93
N ALA A 822 -10.04 22.40 13.91
CA ALA A 822 -10.22 22.04 15.32
C ALA A 822 -11.66 22.23 15.84
N ALA A 823 -12.46 23.05 15.16
CA ALA A 823 -13.84 23.34 15.55
C ALA A 823 -14.79 22.19 15.23
N ASP A 824 -14.61 21.55 14.07
CA ASP A 824 -15.58 20.59 13.54
C ASP A 824 -14.96 19.38 12.82
N GLY A 825 -13.63 19.27 12.78
CA GLY A 825 -12.90 18.16 12.16
C GLY A 825 -13.01 18.08 10.64
N SER A 826 -13.48 19.13 9.97
CA SER A 826 -13.46 19.20 8.52
C SER A 826 -12.02 19.09 8.00
N PHE A 827 -11.85 18.34 6.90
CA PHE A 827 -10.57 18.20 6.21
C PHE A 827 -10.16 19.54 5.60
N LYS A 828 -8.93 20.01 5.86
CA LYS A 828 -8.41 21.27 5.29
C LYS A 828 -7.48 21.00 4.11
N GLU A 829 -6.42 20.22 4.38
CA GLU A 829 -5.40 19.88 3.40
C GLU A 829 -4.57 18.66 3.83
N ALA A 830 -3.86 18.06 2.88
CA ALA A 830 -2.88 17.01 3.14
C ALA A 830 -1.63 17.22 2.30
N SER A 831 -0.48 16.83 2.84
CA SER A 831 0.78 16.77 2.11
C SER A 831 1.53 15.46 2.35
N TRP A 832 2.24 15.00 1.32
CA TRP A 832 2.94 13.73 1.33
C TRP A 832 4.29 13.79 0.60
N VAL A 833 5.14 12.81 0.89
CA VAL A 833 6.46 12.63 0.29
C VAL A 833 6.71 11.18 -0.06
N LYS A 834 7.56 10.93 -1.06
CA LYS A 834 7.94 9.56 -1.48
C LYS A 834 8.78 8.83 -0.43
N GLY A 835 9.59 9.56 0.33
CA GLY A 835 10.53 9.02 1.30
C GLY A 835 10.28 9.60 2.69
N PRO A 836 10.43 8.80 3.78
CA PRO A 836 10.12 9.27 5.12
C PRO A 836 11.05 10.39 5.59
N VAL A 837 10.47 11.44 6.15
CA VAL A 837 11.20 12.60 6.69
C VAL A 837 11.11 12.68 8.21
N LYS A 838 12.04 13.42 8.83
CA LYS A 838 11.94 13.80 10.25
C LYS A 838 10.90 14.91 10.37
N TYR A 839 9.75 14.58 10.95
CA TYR A 839 8.70 15.57 11.15
C TYR A 839 8.92 16.43 12.40
N LEU A 840 8.61 17.73 12.30
CA LEU A 840 9.02 18.79 13.23
C LEU A 840 10.52 18.73 13.56
N PRO A 841 11.39 19.21 12.64
CA PRO A 841 12.85 19.15 12.79
C PRO A 841 13.35 19.72 14.12
N VAL A 842 12.71 20.76 14.67
CA VAL A 842 12.91 21.22 16.04
C VAL A 842 11.87 20.57 16.94
N SER A 843 12.32 19.68 17.82
CA SER A 843 11.44 19.06 18.80
C SER A 843 10.99 20.05 19.87
N LYS A 844 9.86 19.75 20.52
CA LYS A 844 9.36 20.46 21.70
C LYS A 844 10.43 20.72 22.76
N ILE A 845 11.28 19.73 23.03
CA ILE A 845 12.37 19.85 24.03
C ILE A 845 13.45 20.82 23.55
N GLU A 846 13.78 20.80 22.26
CA GLU A 846 14.77 21.71 21.67
C GLU A 846 14.25 23.15 21.66
N ALA A 847 12.99 23.37 21.29
CA ALA A 847 12.37 24.69 21.35
C ALA A 847 12.37 25.27 22.77
N LEU A 848 12.01 24.46 23.77
CA LEU A 848 12.07 24.89 25.17
C LEU A 848 13.51 25.21 25.63
N LYS A 849 14.51 24.44 25.19
CA LYS A 849 15.93 24.73 25.49
C LYS A 849 16.37 26.06 24.86
N LEU A 850 15.93 26.35 23.64
CA LEU A 850 16.25 27.57 22.91
C LEU A 850 15.67 28.81 23.61
N ALA A 851 14.36 28.80 23.89
CA ALA A 851 13.67 29.87 24.59
C ALA A 851 14.24 30.13 26.01
N VAL A 852 14.44 29.07 26.80
CA VAL A 852 15.09 29.19 28.12
C VAL A 852 16.51 29.74 27.99
N GLY A 853 17.23 29.34 26.93
CA GLY A 853 18.56 29.85 26.62
C GLY A 853 18.58 31.37 26.42
N GLU A 854 17.57 31.96 25.78
CA GLU A 854 17.49 33.41 25.61
C GLU A 854 17.23 34.15 26.93
N VAL A 855 16.34 33.61 27.79
CA VAL A 855 16.12 34.17 29.14
C VAL A 855 17.40 34.16 29.98
N LEU A 856 18.16 33.06 29.95
CA LEU A 856 19.41 32.94 30.70
C LEU A 856 20.49 33.92 30.23
N ASP A 857 20.57 34.13 28.92
CA ASP A 857 21.51 35.04 28.30
C ASP A 857 21.21 36.51 28.65
N GLU A 858 19.93 36.92 28.66
CA GLU A 858 19.52 38.27 29.09
C GLU A 858 19.85 38.53 30.58
N LEU A 859 19.73 37.50 31.42
CA LEU A 859 20.05 37.58 32.84
C LEU A 859 21.56 37.53 33.14
N HIS A 860 22.43 37.50 32.12
CA HIS A 860 23.89 37.45 32.23
C HIS A 860 24.39 36.27 33.09
N VAL A 861 23.69 35.13 33.08
CA VAL A 861 24.11 33.94 33.81
C VAL A 861 25.14 33.18 32.96
N VAL A 862 26.43 33.47 33.16
CA VAL A 862 27.54 33.00 32.28
C VAL A 862 28.01 31.55 32.59
N ALA A 863 27.43 30.85 33.56
CA ALA A 863 28.06 29.63 34.10
C ALA A 863 27.52 28.32 33.49
N LYS A 864 28.10 27.87 32.37
CA LYS A 864 28.04 26.47 31.88
C LYS A 864 26.67 25.87 31.51
N LYS A 865 25.53 26.57 31.69
CA LYS A 865 24.16 26.07 31.43
C LYS A 865 23.93 24.73 32.14
N ASP A 866 23.97 24.76 33.46
CA ASP A 866 23.79 23.58 34.31
C ASP A 866 22.51 23.66 35.17
N ALA A 867 22.28 22.61 35.96
CA ALA A 867 21.08 22.44 36.78
C ALA A 867 20.75 23.63 37.71
N ARG A 868 21.74 24.41 38.13
CA ARG A 868 21.55 25.54 39.06
C ARG A 868 21.03 26.79 38.38
N ASP A 869 21.26 26.93 37.07
CA ASP A 869 20.80 28.10 36.31
C ASP A 869 19.29 28.07 36.06
N LEU A 870 18.64 26.90 36.17
CA LEU A 870 17.20 26.73 35.98
C LEU A 870 16.36 27.24 37.17
N GLU A 871 16.97 27.56 38.31
CA GLU A 871 16.27 28.13 39.49
C GLU A 871 15.64 29.51 39.20
N VAL A 872 16.09 30.20 38.15
CA VAL A 872 15.50 31.48 37.69
C VAL A 872 14.15 31.32 37.00
N ILE A 873 13.75 30.08 36.64
CA ILE A 873 12.44 29.79 36.07
C ILE A 873 11.43 29.71 37.22
N GLN A 874 10.78 30.84 37.52
CA GLN A 874 9.84 30.98 38.64
C GLN A 874 8.46 30.38 38.33
N GLN A 875 8.09 30.33 37.05
CA GLN A 875 6.83 29.79 36.56
C GLN A 875 7.07 28.62 35.62
N ARG A 876 6.14 27.66 35.61
CA ARG A 876 6.22 26.54 34.65
C ARG A 876 6.13 27.12 33.24
N PRO A 877 7.10 26.84 32.36
CA PRO A 877 7.02 27.27 30.97
C PRO A 877 5.78 26.69 30.30
N THR A 878 5.13 27.48 29.44
CA THR A 878 4.05 27.00 28.57
C THR A 878 4.61 26.77 27.18
N ILE A 879 4.25 25.67 26.52
CA ILE A 879 4.68 25.37 25.14
C ILE A 879 3.48 24.91 24.31
N GLU A 880 3.27 25.55 23.17
CA GLU A 880 2.21 25.25 22.20
C GLU A 880 2.71 25.46 20.77
N LEU A 881 2.04 24.83 19.80
CA LEU A 881 2.29 25.08 18.38
C LEU A 881 1.41 26.25 17.91
N VAL A 882 1.98 27.11 17.08
CA VAL A 882 1.30 28.26 16.50
C VAL A 882 1.65 28.43 15.04
N TYR A 883 0.71 28.96 14.27
CA TYR A 883 0.94 29.42 12.91
C TYR A 883 1.30 30.92 12.93
N THR A 884 2.48 31.27 12.42
CA THR A 884 3.08 32.63 12.49
C THR A 884 3.82 33.01 11.21
N ASP A 885 3.32 32.58 10.04
CA ASP A 885 3.89 32.79 8.68
C ASP A 885 4.89 31.71 8.18
N ALA A 886 4.95 30.57 8.85
CA ALA A 886 5.64 29.35 8.38
C ALA A 886 4.69 28.44 7.59
N SER A 887 5.19 27.36 6.97
CA SER A 887 4.33 26.33 6.36
C SER A 887 3.35 25.78 7.42
N PRO A 888 2.03 25.64 7.14
CA PRO A 888 1.07 25.16 8.14
C PRO A 888 1.31 23.70 8.56
N TYR A 889 2.09 22.96 7.76
CA TYR A 889 2.61 21.64 8.09
C TYR A 889 3.79 21.68 9.09
N TYR A 890 4.50 22.80 9.18
CA TYR A 890 5.65 23.05 10.05
C TYR A 890 5.42 24.27 10.96
N PRO A 891 4.41 24.22 11.84
CA PRO A 891 4.11 25.32 12.75
C PRO A 891 5.27 25.60 13.72
N ASP A 892 5.34 26.84 14.20
CA ASP A 892 6.36 27.29 15.14
C ASP A 892 6.00 26.88 16.58
N TRP A 893 7.01 26.76 17.43
CA TRP A 893 6.80 26.58 18.86
C TRP A 893 6.70 27.94 19.55
N LYS A 894 5.53 28.26 20.11
CA LYS A 894 5.37 29.37 21.04
C LYS A 894 5.67 28.90 22.45
N VAL A 895 6.73 29.47 23.03
CA VAL A 895 7.21 29.14 24.37
C VAL A 895 7.09 30.37 25.27
N THR A 896 6.34 30.25 26.36
CA THR A 896 6.24 31.30 27.38
C THR A 896 7.09 30.92 28.59
N VAL A 897 8.11 31.72 28.92
CA VAL A 897 8.99 31.53 30.09
C VAL A 897 8.99 32.79 30.92
N ASN A 898 8.62 32.70 32.21
CA ASN A 898 8.54 33.84 33.13
C ASN A 898 7.74 35.04 32.59
N GLY A 899 6.67 34.77 31.83
CA GLY A 899 5.82 35.80 31.21
C GLY A 899 6.35 36.43 29.93
N LYS A 900 7.53 36.02 29.45
CA LYS A 900 8.04 36.39 28.10
C LYS A 900 7.66 35.32 27.09
N VAL A 901 7.27 35.74 25.89
CA VAL A 901 6.90 34.87 24.77
C VAL A 901 8.09 34.80 23.82
N PHE A 902 8.38 33.60 23.35
CA PHE A 902 9.39 33.29 22.35
C PHE A 902 8.72 32.45 21.27
N TYR A 903 8.99 32.72 20.00
CA TYR A 903 8.63 31.88 18.88
C TYR A 903 9.90 31.17 18.39
N VAL A 904 9.82 29.86 18.22
CA VAL A 904 10.94 29.04 17.76
C VAL A 904 10.52 28.28 16.51
N SER A 905 11.12 28.66 15.39
CA SER A 905 10.85 28.08 14.08
C SER A 905 11.52 26.72 13.90
N GLN A 906 11.08 25.97 12.88
CA GLN A 906 11.55 24.61 12.62
C GLN A 906 12.99 24.53 12.07
N ASP A 907 13.62 25.66 11.73
CA ASP A 907 15.06 25.77 11.45
C ASP A 907 15.90 26.07 12.71
N GLY A 908 15.26 26.35 13.85
CA GLY A 908 15.88 26.68 15.13
C GLY A 908 16.09 28.18 15.38
N THR A 909 15.57 29.06 14.52
CA THR A 909 15.57 30.51 14.74
C THR A 909 14.63 30.86 15.90
N VAL A 910 15.00 31.86 16.71
CA VAL A 910 14.22 32.33 17.86
C VAL A 910 13.89 33.81 17.70
N SER A 911 12.62 34.16 17.80
CA SER A 911 12.10 35.54 17.80
C SER A 911 11.26 35.81 19.05
N ASN A 912 11.12 37.09 19.42
CA ASN A 912 10.41 37.56 20.63
C ASN A 912 9.32 38.57 20.32
#